data_AF-A0A411Z6R9-F1
#
_entry.id   AF-A0A411Z6R9-F1
#
_cell.length_a   1.000
_cell.length_b   1.000
_cell.length_c   1.000
_cell.angle_alpha   90.00
_cell.angle_beta   90.00
_cell.angle_gamma   90.00
#
_symmetry.space_group_name_H-M   'P 1'
#
loop_
_entity.id
_entity.type
_entity.pdbx_description
1 polymer ?
#
loop_
_entity_poly.entity_id
_entity_poly.type
_entity_poly.pdbx_seq_one_letter_code
_entity_poly.pdbx_strand_id
1 'polypeptide(L)'
;MKYILILLLFMAAPVQAQNRAVSVKSGDHRGFTRLVLTFPDPVDWALGRTGGGYGLRIAEPGLRYDLASVYRVITKERLRSIWVDPASGDLLLGVDCPCHAIPYELGPRTLVIDIKDGAPPQGSSFELSLGDGTTAAPFQPAPVPRPRQNTRREGGYDWLNPGGASTGRETPPEMAAIELDSDLRLEDFRSMLIDEVGRGATEGVVEMEQRLPPPDRATDPHPEPPEPTLPENARAAINALPGIGINSDANPPDLMVKGDSCPKAADLDLGSWAGSSDAASELALARAAVLTEFDVPDPQRVTQAANTHMHFGFGAEARLLMVSFLPAGQADPLRVSLSYLIDGDSPPDNPFHNMQSCDSAAALWALLAAPGGEAQSFVNGAAVSRTFLSLPATMRAVLGPETAKRLLASGDGANAEVVRQSFERAVAPDDPTVKLLAADQALQTGDLAGAEAALPTAATGETAMGALFTLVESRFQRREAVEGKDILALEAFAFEHGNGPLRSRLDRALAHAKALSGDFAAAFAIAGEDAALDQDLWMVLGETGPESQLLEFAIGLDPDRRTALPLATRSMIAGRLMTAGLPNAAADWSQSGDLDTDLAARVALANGDPRMALRLLSARLPDADPDLLAASYVALGDFDTAAATYQTSGNTDAATQLQRWAGTWSPEESVSDIPPDATAGNSAGASSETLVSATSGGPAVAPNDTENEPWDTVADLLAPAVDQSVTPPLAASQARLTQSVATREAIAALLATAPMVDQP
;
A
#
# COMPACT_ATOMS: atom_id res chain seq x y z
N MET A 1 1.00 20.30 81.85
CA MET A 1 1.11 20.96 80.53
C MET A 1 1.94 20.15 79.52
N LYS A 2 3.22 19.80 79.75
CA LYS A 2 4.04 19.02 78.77
C LYS A 2 3.35 17.79 78.16
N TYR A 3 2.72 16.93 78.96
CA TYR A 3 2.03 15.73 78.46
C TYR A 3 0.78 16.00 77.61
N ILE A 4 0.09 17.12 77.83
CA ILE A 4 -1.09 17.52 77.03
C ILE A 4 -0.65 18.00 75.64
N LEU A 5 0.50 18.68 75.54
CA LEU A 5 1.05 19.13 74.27
C LEU A 5 1.46 17.94 73.37
N ILE A 6 2.03 16.88 73.96
CA ILE A 6 2.41 15.65 73.23
C ILE A 6 1.17 14.88 72.76
N LEU A 7 0.11 14.81 73.58
CA LEU A 7 -1.15 14.18 73.20
C LEU A 7 -1.84 14.92 72.03
N LEU A 8 -1.82 16.26 72.06
CA LEU A 8 -2.33 17.11 70.97
C LEU A 8 -1.49 17.00 69.69
N LEU A 9 -0.16 16.82 69.79
CA LEU A 9 0.68 16.59 68.61
C LEU A 9 0.38 15.22 67.96
N PHE A 10 0.10 14.18 68.75
CA PHE A 10 -0.24 12.86 68.23
C PHE A 10 -1.64 12.77 67.60
N MET A 11 -2.59 13.62 68.03
CA MET A 11 -3.89 13.76 67.34
C MET A 11 -3.89 14.72 66.14
N ALA A 12 -2.77 15.40 65.88
CA ALA A 12 -2.59 16.28 64.71
C ALA A 12 -1.93 15.57 63.52
N ALA A 13 -1.64 14.27 63.60
CA ALA A 13 -1.33 13.48 62.42
C ALA A 13 -2.57 13.48 61.52
N PRO A 14 -2.49 13.96 60.26
CA PRO A 14 -3.60 13.79 59.35
C PRO A 14 -3.83 12.29 59.19
N VAL A 15 -5.06 11.84 59.42
CA VAL A 15 -5.50 10.55 58.89
C VAL A 15 -5.45 10.69 57.38
N GLN A 16 -4.29 10.35 56.83
CA GLN A 16 -4.09 10.04 55.42
C GLN A 16 -4.98 8.83 55.15
N ALA A 17 -6.27 9.10 54.92
CA ALA A 17 -7.17 8.15 54.30
C ALA A 17 -6.52 7.78 52.98
N GLN A 18 -5.86 6.62 52.95
CA GLN A 18 -5.04 6.19 51.83
C GLN A 18 -5.94 6.19 50.61
N ASN A 19 -5.68 7.14 49.71
CA ASN A 19 -6.58 7.39 48.59
C ASN A 19 -6.39 6.24 47.58
N ARG A 20 -7.11 5.14 47.80
CA ARG A 20 -7.21 3.96 46.92
C ARG A 20 -7.90 4.38 45.61
N ALA A 21 -7.17 5.16 44.83
CA ALA A 21 -7.60 5.71 43.56
C ALA A 21 -7.25 4.74 42.43
N VAL A 22 -8.25 4.40 41.62
CA VAL A 22 -8.10 3.67 40.36
C VAL A 22 -7.75 4.70 39.29
N SER A 23 -6.59 4.57 38.67
CA SER A 23 -6.21 5.45 37.56
C SER A 23 -6.90 4.97 36.29
N VAL A 24 -7.67 5.85 35.63
CA VAL A 24 -8.32 5.56 34.35
C VAL A 24 -7.65 6.38 33.25
N LYS A 25 -6.97 5.70 32.34
CA LYS A 25 -6.37 6.28 31.12
C LYS A 25 -7.17 5.87 29.90
N SER A 26 -7.09 6.67 28.84
CA SER A 26 -7.81 6.45 27.59
C SER A 26 -6.92 6.70 26.38
N GLY A 27 -7.23 6.06 25.26
CA GLY A 27 -6.61 6.27 23.96
C GLY A 27 -7.61 5.97 22.85
N ASP A 28 -7.60 6.79 21.79
CA ASP A 28 -8.44 6.60 20.62
C ASP A 28 -7.62 5.96 19.50
N HIS A 29 -8.20 4.96 18.83
CA HIS A 29 -7.58 4.22 17.74
C HIS A 29 -8.56 4.08 16.58
N ARG A 30 -8.06 3.79 15.38
CA ARG A 30 -8.92 3.56 14.21
C ARG A 30 -9.80 2.33 14.45
N GLY A 31 -11.11 2.56 14.63
CA GLY A 31 -12.12 1.52 14.84
C GLY A 31 -12.41 1.14 16.30
N PHE A 32 -11.68 1.67 17.29
CA PHE A 32 -11.98 1.44 18.71
C PHE A 32 -11.39 2.49 19.66
N THR A 33 -12.06 2.71 20.80
CA THR A 33 -11.51 3.49 21.92
C THR A 33 -11.11 2.55 23.05
N ARG A 34 -9.90 2.70 23.58
CA ARG A 34 -9.37 1.89 24.68
C ARG A 34 -9.45 2.65 26.01
N LEU A 35 -9.94 1.98 27.04
CA LEU A 35 -9.85 2.41 28.44
C LEU A 35 -8.93 1.47 29.21
N VAL A 36 -8.02 2.01 30.02
CA VAL A 36 -7.09 1.25 30.86
C VAL A 36 -7.29 1.68 32.31
N LEU A 37 -7.79 0.75 33.13
CA LEU A 37 -8.01 0.93 34.56
C LEU A 37 -6.89 0.24 35.34
N THR A 38 -6.14 0.99 36.14
CA THR A 38 -5.07 0.47 36.99
C THR A 38 -5.50 0.52 38.46
N PHE A 39 -5.60 -0.65 39.10
CA PHE A 39 -6.10 -0.82 40.46
C PHE A 39 -4.96 -0.80 41.51
N PRO A 40 -5.25 -0.41 42.77
CA PRO A 40 -4.28 -0.41 43.87
C PRO A 40 -3.90 -1.82 44.34
N ASP A 41 -4.77 -2.81 44.12
CA ASP A 41 -4.62 -4.22 44.47
C ASP A 41 -5.36 -5.07 43.39
N PRO A 42 -5.15 -6.39 43.29
CA PRO A 42 -5.94 -7.27 42.41
C PRO A 42 -7.41 -7.30 42.85
N VAL A 43 -8.35 -7.25 41.89
CA VAL A 43 -9.79 -7.18 42.16
C VAL A 43 -10.60 -8.10 41.25
N ASP A 44 -11.65 -8.73 41.81
CA ASP A 44 -12.67 -9.41 41.01
C ASP A 44 -13.62 -8.37 40.37
N TRP A 45 -13.92 -8.55 39.09
CA TRP A 45 -14.72 -7.62 38.30
C TRP A 45 -15.76 -8.34 37.42
N ALA A 46 -16.82 -7.63 37.07
CA ALA A 46 -17.82 -8.06 36.10
C ALA A 46 -18.21 -6.89 35.17
N LEU A 47 -18.23 -7.13 33.87
CA LEU A 47 -18.71 -6.18 32.86
C LEU A 47 -19.99 -6.72 32.21
N GLY A 48 -20.99 -5.86 32.04
CA GLY A 48 -22.23 -6.21 31.37
C GLY A 48 -23.01 -4.98 30.91
N ARG A 49 -24.11 -5.20 30.21
CA ARG A 49 -24.98 -4.16 29.65
C ARG A 49 -25.78 -3.44 30.74
N THR A 50 -26.01 -2.16 30.51
CA THR A 50 -26.92 -1.30 31.29
C THR A 50 -27.80 -0.48 30.34
N GLY A 51 -28.83 0.17 30.86
CA GLY A 51 -29.83 0.89 30.03
C GLY A 51 -29.30 2.06 29.19
N GLY A 52 -28.03 2.45 29.33
CA GLY A 52 -27.39 3.50 28.54
C GLY A 52 -25.97 3.19 28.08
N GLY A 53 -25.55 1.92 28.13
CA GLY A 53 -24.18 1.54 27.82
C GLY A 53 -23.73 0.24 28.50
N TYR A 54 -22.53 0.26 29.06
CA TYR A 54 -21.97 -0.83 29.88
C TYR A 54 -21.82 -0.38 31.33
N GLY A 55 -21.77 -1.32 32.25
CA GLY A 55 -21.39 -1.10 33.64
C GLY A 55 -20.29 -2.08 34.04
N LEU A 56 -19.28 -1.55 34.72
CA LEU A 56 -18.22 -2.32 35.36
C LEU A 56 -18.47 -2.35 36.87
N ARG A 57 -18.75 -3.54 37.40
CA ARG A 57 -18.87 -3.81 38.84
C ARG A 57 -17.57 -4.38 39.36
N ILE A 58 -17.10 -3.87 40.50
CA ILE A 58 -15.95 -4.40 41.25
C ILE A 58 -16.45 -4.96 42.59
N ALA A 59 -15.92 -6.10 43.02
CA ALA A 59 -16.36 -6.75 44.26
C ALA A 59 -15.91 -6.00 45.53
N GLU A 60 -14.80 -5.25 45.47
CA GLU A 60 -14.27 -4.45 46.60
C GLU A 60 -14.99 -3.09 46.73
N PRO A 61 -15.67 -2.79 47.85
CA PRO A 61 -16.31 -1.50 48.07
C PRO A 61 -15.31 -0.40 48.46
N GLY A 62 -15.53 0.83 47.99
CA GLY A 62 -14.80 2.02 48.45
C GLY A 62 -13.65 2.50 47.55
N LEU A 63 -13.46 1.89 46.38
CA LEU A 63 -12.54 2.40 45.35
C LEU A 63 -13.02 3.74 44.79
N ARG A 64 -12.07 4.63 44.46
CA ARG A 64 -12.37 5.94 43.83
C ARG A 64 -11.74 6.00 42.44
N TYR A 65 -12.50 6.31 41.40
CA TYR A 65 -11.96 6.41 40.04
C TYR A 65 -11.47 7.83 39.74
N ASP A 66 -10.23 7.97 39.25
CA ASP A 66 -9.76 9.22 38.66
C ASP A 66 -10.20 9.26 37.19
N LEU A 67 -11.26 10.03 36.94
CA LEU A 67 -11.84 10.22 35.60
C LEU A 67 -11.39 11.53 34.93
N ALA A 68 -10.55 12.33 35.57
CA ALA A 68 -10.26 13.71 35.14
C ALA A 68 -9.57 13.77 33.76
N SER A 69 -8.80 12.74 33.41
CA SER A 69 -8.03 12.68 32.15
C SER A 69 -8.71 11.90 31.02
N VAL A 70 -9.88 11.27 31.25
CA VAL A 70 -10.48 10.34 30.28
C VAL A 70 -10.82 11.01 28.95
N TYR A 71 -11.28 12.26 28.96
CA TYR A 71 -11.60 13.02 27.73
C TYR A 71 -10.46 13.91 27.23
N ARG A 72 -9.21 13.67 27.66
CA ARG A 72 -8.06 14.45 27.20
C ARG A 72 -7.56 14.03 25.81
N VAL A 73 -7.76 12.76 25.43
CA VAL A 73 -7.20 12.16 24.20
C VAL A 73 -8.28 11.58 23.28
N ILE A 74 -9.44 11.20 23.82
CA ILE A 74 -10.52 10.54 23.06
C ILE A 74 -11.64 11.51 22.70
N THR A 75 -12.32 11.23 21.59
CA THR A 75 -13.57 11.91 21.24
C THR A 75 -14.77 11.37 22.03
N LYS A 76 -15.93 12.03 21.91
CA LYS A 76 -17.21 11.54 22.47
C LYS A 76 -18.04 10.70 21.50
N GLU A 77 -17.46 10.30 20.37
CA GLU A 77 -18.16 9.51 19.35
C GLU A 77 -18.51 8.10 19.84
N ARG A 78 -17.68 7.57 20.74
CA ARG A 78 -17.76 6.17 21.21
C ARG A 78 -18.18 6.11 22.67
N LEU A 79 -17.38 6.68 23.55
CA LEU A 79 -17.68 6.83 24.98
C LEU A 79 -18.35 8.20 25.23
N ARG A 80 -19.68 8.26 25.14
CA ARG A 80 -20.45 9.50 25.30
C ARG A 80 -20.33 10.10 26.72
N SER A 81 -20.24 9.25 27.74
CA SER A 81 -20.09 9.64 29.15
C SER A 81 -19.44 8.53 29.97
N ILE A 82 -18.79 8.87 31.08
CA ILE A 82 -18.27 7.93 32.08
C ILE A 82 -18.48 8.52 33.48
N TRP A 83 -19.06 7.74 34.40
CA TRP A 83 -19.33 8.17 35.77
C TRP A 83 -19.51 6.97 36.70
N VAL A 84 -19.36 7.19 38.00
CA VAL A 84 -19.68 6.19 39.04
C VAL A 84 -21.13 6.39 39.47
N ASP A 85 -21.93 5.33 39.48
CA ASP A 85 -23.30 5.40 40.00
C ASP A 85 -23.30 5.53 41.53
N PRO A 86 -23.88 6.60 42.12
CA PRO A 86 -23.94 6.78 43.56
C PRO A 86 -24.81 5.75 44.30
N ALA A 87 -25.66 4.98 43.60
CA ALA A 87 -26.50 3.96 44.22
C ALA A 87 -25.83 2.58 44.30
N SER A 88 -25.25 2.09 43.21
CA SER A 88 -24.58 0.78 43.14
C SER A 88 -23.07 0.82 43.42
N GLY A 89 -22.41 1.95 43.13
CA GLY A 89 -20.94 2.04 43.09
C GLY A 89 -20.31 1.56 41.78
N ASP A 90 -21.10 1.08 40.81
CA ASP A 90 -20.61 0.61 39.52
C ASP A 90 -20.07 1.78 38.66
N LEU A 91 -19.02 1.53 37.87
CA LEU A 91 -18.53 2.47 36.88
C LEU A 91 -19.32 2.30 35.58
N LEU A 92 -20.17 3.29 35.26
CA LEU A 92 -21.01 3.30 34.07
C LEU A 92 -20.30 3.96 32.89
N LEU A 93 -20.28 3.25 31.76
CA LEU A 93 -19.74 3.66 30.48
C LEU A 93 -20.92 3.93 29.54
N GLY A 94 -21.28 5.20 29.36
CA GLY A 94 -22.36 5.60 28.47
C GLY A 94 -21.94 5.51 27.01
N VAL A 95 -22.64 4.68 26.23
CA VAL A 95 -22.28 4.32 24.84
C VAL A 95 -23.53 4.46 23.96
N ASP A 96 -23.40 5.17 22.84
CA ASP A 96 -24.51 5.57 21.95
C ASP A 96 -24.13 5.44 20.46
N CYS A 97 -23.23 4.48 20.17
CA CYS A 97 -22.82 4.09 18.82
C CYS A 97 -23.26 2.63 18.52
N PRO A 98 -23.27 2.21 17.24
CA PRO A 98 -23.37 0.80 16.86
C PRO A 98 -22.03 0.09 17.12
N CYS A 99 -21.74 -0.14 18.40
CA CYS A 99 -20.43 -0.52 18.92
C CYS A 99 -20.56 -1.41 20.17
N HIS A 100 -19.51 -2.17 20.49
CA HIS A 100 -19.51 -3.15 21.58
C HIS A 100 -18.24 -3.08 22.45
N ALA A 101 -18.32 -3.58 23.68
CA ALA A 101 -17.19 -3.54 24.63
C ALA A 101 -16.54 -4.92 24.81
N ILE A 102 -15.21 -5.00 24.72
CA ILE A 102 -14.42 -6.19 24.98
C ILE A 102 -13.42 -5.91 26.13
N PRO A 103 -13.63 -6.46 27.33
CA PRO A 103 -12.68 -6.38 28.43
C PRO A 103 -11.62 -7.49 28.35
N TYR A 104 -10.41 -7.20 28.81
CA TYR A 104 -9.36 -8.18 29.08
C TYR A 104 -8.37 -7.67 30.14
N GLU A 105 -7.71 -8.59 30.85
CA GLU A 105 -6.72 -8.25 31.87
C GLU A 105 -5.32 -8.09 31.27
N LEU A 106 -4.60 -7.05 31.68
CA LEU A 106 -3.20 -6.80 31.31
C LEU A 106 -2.31 -6.89 32.56
N GLY A 107 -2.23 -8.11 33.10
CA GLY A 107 -1.61 -8.40 34.39
C GLY A 107 -2.55 -8.18 35.58
N PRO A 108 -2.14 -8.59 36.79
CA PRO A 108 -3.04 -8.82 37.94
C PRO A 108 -3.68 -7.57 38.56
N ARG A 109 -3.46 -6.38 37.99
CA ARG A 109 -3.91 -5.08 38.50
C ARG A 109 -4.39 -4.13 37.42
N THR A 110 -4.50 -4.60 36.17
CA THR A 110 -4.86 -3.74 35.02
C THR A 110 -6.01 -4.38 34.26
N LEU A 111 -7.14 -3.68 34.18
CA LEU A 111 -8.24 -4.05 33.30
C LEU A 111 -8.24 -3.11 32.09
N VAL A 112 -8.26 -3.68 30.89
CA VAL A 112 -8.40 -2.95 29.64
C VAL A 112 -9.79 -3.21 29.08
N ILE A 113 -10.47 -2.17 28.59
CA ILE A 113 -11.79 -2.26 27.97
C ILE A 113 -11.72 -1.55 26.61
N ASP A 114 -11.87 -2.31 25.53
CA ASP A 114 -11.91 -1.78 24.17
C ASP A 114 -13.37 -1.63 23.70
N ILE A 115 -13.78 -0.40 23.37
CA ILE A 115 -15.09 -0.10 22.78
C ILE A 115 -14.91 -0.04 21.26
N LYS A 116 -15.29 -1.11 20.56
CA LYS A 116 -15.05 -1.33 19.12
C LYS A 116 -16.29 -1.04 18.29
N ASP A 117 -16.10 -0.57 17.05
CA ASP A 117 -17.18 -0.46 16.07
C ASP A 117 -17.79 -1.82 15.71
N GLY A 118 -19.06 -1.79 15.32
CA GLY A 118 -19.77 -2.93 14.76
C GLY A 118 -20.50 -3.78 15.81
N ALA A 119 -21.18 -4.81 15.30
CA ALA A 119 -21.92 -5.76 16.11
C ALA A 119 -20.98 -6.59 17.01
N PRO A 120 -21.41 -6.97 18.22
CA PRO A 120 -20.63 -7.83 19.10
C PRO A 120 -20.46 -9.25 18.51
N PRO A 121 -19.37 -9.96 18.87
CA PRO A 121 -19.20 -11.37 18.54
C PRO A 121 -20.38 -12.22 19.02
N GLN A 122 -20.79 -13.21 18.22
CA GLN A 122 -21.87 -14.13 18.58
C GLN A 122 -21.53 -14.86 19.89
N GLY A 123 -22.46 -14.83 20.85
CA GLY A 123 -22.28 -15.47 22.16
C GLY A 123 -21.45 -14.67 23.17
N SER A 124 -21.12 -13.41 22.90
CA SER A 124 -20.42 -12.53 23.88
C SER A 124 -21.20 -12.42 25.20
N SER A 125 -20.60 -12.88 26.30
CA SER A 125 -21.16 -12.79 27.65
C SER A 125 -21.27 -11.35 28.17
N PHE A 126 -20.55 -10.40 27.56
CA PHE A 126 -20.56 -8.98 27.95
C PHE A 126 -21.79 -8.23 27.42
N GLU A 127 -22.56 -8.85 26.51
CA GLU A 127 -23.84 -8.33 26.00
C GLU A 127 -25.04 -8.76 26.88
N LEU A 128 -24.78 -9.44 27.99
CA LEU A 128 -25.78 -9.76 29.01
C LEU A 128 -25.92 -8.58 29.98
N SER A 129 -27.12 -8.35 30.50
CA SER A 129 -27.40 -7.34 31.53
C SER A 129 -26.59 -7.61 32.81
N LEU A 130 -25.91 -6.58 33.34
CA LEU A 130 -25.02 -6.69 34.52
C LEU A 130 -25.73 -7.13 35.83
N GLY A 131 -27.05 -7.01 35.91
CA GLY A 131 -27.83 -7.39 37.10
C GLY A 131 -28.40 -8.80 37.03
N ASP A 132 -29.08 -9.10 35.93
CA ASP A 132 -29.99 -10.25 35.76
C ASP A 132 -29.54 -11.24 34.67
N GLY A 133 -28.43 -10.99 33.97
CA GLY A 133 -27.79 -11.94 33.06
C GLY A 133 -28.57 -12.25 31.78
N THR A 134 -29.68 -11.55 31.53
CA THR A 134 -30.48 -11.67 30.30
C THR A 134 -29.81 -10.95 29.12
N THR A 135 -29.99 -11.45 27.90
CA THR A 135 -29.50 -10.77 26.68
C THR A 135 -30.15 -9.39 26.52
N ALA A 136 -29.34 -8.33 26.47
CA ALA A 136 -29.84 -6.97 26.27
C ALA A 136 -30.11 -6.69 24.78
N ALA A 137 -30.99 -5.73 24.49
CA ALA A 137 -31.21 -5.26 23.12
C ALA A 137 -29.99 -4.46 22.59
N PRO A 138 -29.67 -4.53 21.27
CA PRO A 138 -28.63 -3.71 20.66
C PRO A 138 -28.85 -2.21 20.86
N PHE A 139 -27.77 -1.41 20.86
CA PHE A 139 -27.90 0.05 20.94
C PHE A 139 -28.57 0.60 19.68
N GLN A 140 -29.56 1.46 19.89
CA GLN A 140 -30.20 2.25 18.83
C GLN A 140 -29.77 3.71 19.05
N PRO A 141 -29.05 4.35 18.10
CA PRO A 141 -28.49 5.68 18.32
C PRO A 141 -29.58 6.74 18.47
N ALA A 142 -29.45 7.61 19.46
CA ALA A 142 -30.36 8.73 19.64
C ALA A 142 -30.25 9.74 18.46
N PRO A 143 -31.36 10.26 17.89
CA PRO A 143 -31.29 11.20 16.78
C PRO A 143 -30.56 12.49 17.15
N VAL A 144 -29.45 12.79 16.46
CA VAL A 144 -28.69 14.03 16.67
C VAL A 144 -29.52 15.25 16.22
N PRO A 145 -29.81 16.22 17.11
CA PRO A 145 -30.54 17.42 16.72
C PRO A 145 -29.63 18.34 15.89
N ARG A 146 -29.85 18.37 14.56
CA ARG A 146 -29.08 19.23 13.65
C ARG A 146 -29.32 20.72 13.98
N PRO A 147 -28.27 21.56 14.00
CA PRO A 147 -28.44 23.00 14.22
C PRO A 147 -29.26 23.62 13.09
N ARG A 148 -30.20 24.52 13.44
CA ARG A 148 -31.05 25.22 12.47
C ARG A 148 -30.19 26.16 11.61
N GLN A 149 -30.08 25.86 10.32
CA GLN A 149 -29.42 26.77 9.37
C GLN A 149 -30.20 28.09 9.27
N ASN A 150 -29.45 29.19 9.38
CA ASN A 150 -29.97 30.55 9.39
C ASN A 150 -30.26 31.00 7.94
N THR A 151 -31.54 31.13 7.57
CA THR A 151 -31.93 31.53 6.21
C THR A 151 -31.75 33.03 5.98
N ARG A 152 -30.52 33.48 5.72
CA ARG A 152 -30.26 34.76 5.05
C ARG A 152 -29.78 34.47 3.62
N ARG A 153 -30.67 34.68 2.65
CA ARG A 153 -30.33 34.60 1.23
C ARG A 153 -29.54 35.83 0.82
N GLU A 154 -28.27 35.64 0.46
CA GLU A 154 -27.58 36.51 -0.48
C GLU A 154 -27.63 35.85 -1.86
N GLY A 155 -28.04 36.59 -2.87
CA GLY A 155 -28.32 36.06 -4.20
C GLY A 155 -27.08 35.98 -5.06
N GLY A 156 -26.43 34.82 -5.12
CA GLY A 156 -25.50 34.48 -6.20
C GLY A 156 -26.26 34.04 -7.45
N TYR A 157 -25.95 34.64 -8.60
CA TYR A 157 -26.50 34.23 -9.90
C TYR A 157 -25.51 33.27 -10.57
N ASP A 158 -25.92 32.02 -10.77
CA ASP A 158 -25.13 31.03 -11.51
C ASP A 158 -25.51 31.08 -13.00
N TRP A 159 -24.53 31.35 -13.85
CA TRP A 159 -24.68 31.52 -15.29
C TRP A 159 -24.38 30.24 -16.09
N LEU A 160 -23.98 29.15 -15.42
CA LEU A 160 -23.62 27.88 -16.06
C LEU A 160 -24.77 26.86 -16.12
N ASN A 161 -25.95 27.18 -15.56
CA ASN A 161 -27.10 26.27 -15.53
C ASN A 161 -28.37 26.88 -16.18
N PRO A 162 -28.52 26.82 -17.52
CA PRO A 162 -29.69 27.32 -18.23
C PRO A 162 -30.87 26.33 -18.17
N GLY A 163 -31.36 26.04 -16.96
CA GLY A 163 -32.34 24.96 -16.75
C GLY A 163 -33.07 24.99 -15.40
N GLY A 164 -33.42 26.18 -14.89
CA GLY A 164 -33.92 26.37 -13.52
C GLY A 164 -35.29 27.04 -13.38
N ALA A 165 -36.28 26.70 -14.20
CA ALA A 165 -37.65 27.19 -14.02
C ALA A 165 -38.39 26.41 -12.92
N SER A 166 -39.14 27.12 -12.08
CA SER A 166 -39.75 26.61 -10.85
C SER A 166 -40.94 25.66 -11.05
N THR A 167 -41.03 24.64 -10.21
CA THR A 167 -42.23 24.20 -9.44
C THR A 167 -41.76 23.06 -8.52
N GLY A 168 -42.41 22.63 -7.45
CA GLY A 168 -43.80 22.81 -6.99
C GLY A 168 -44.08 21.53 -6.20
N ARG A 169 -44.41 21.65 -4.91
CA ARG A 169 -44.34 20.55 -3.94
C ARG A 169 -45.58 19.64 -4.06
N GLU A 170 -45.39 18.33 -4.25
CA GLU A 170 -46.43 17.34 -3.98
C GLU A 170 -45.84 16.03 -3.42
N THR A 171 -46.62 15.33 -2.60
CA THR A 171 -46.20 14.13 -1.84
C THR A 171 -46.13 12.90 -2.72
N PRO A 172 -45.18 11.96 -2.51
CA PRO A 172 -45.15 10.70 -3.24
C PRO A 172 -46.37 9.84 -2.84
N PRO A 173 -47.20 9.38 -3.80
CA PRO A 173 -48.04 8.23 -3.56
C PRO A 173 -47.17 6.96 -3.53
N GLU A 174 -47.70 5.94 -2.88
CA GLU A 174 -47.18 4.58 -2.81
C GLU A 174 -46.81 4.06 -4.22
N MET A 175 -45.60 3.52 -4.38
CA MET A 175 -45.12 3.02 -5.68
C MET A 175 -45.89 1.75 -6.09
N ALA A 176 -46.95 1.94 -6.86
CA ALA A 176 -47.45 0.88 -7.74
C ALA A 176 -46.32 0.48 -8.70
N ALA A 177 -46.12 -0.83 -8.88
CA ALA A 177 -45.14 -1.33 -9.82
C ALA A 177 -45.48 -0.84 -11.24
N ILE A 178 -44.53 -0.15 -11.88
CA ILE A 178 -44.60 0.11 -13.31
C ILE A 178 -44.27 -1.22 -14.00
N GLU A 179 -45.29 -1.89 -14.53
CA GLU A 179 -45.07 -2.88 -15.58
C GLU A 179 -44.44 -2.14 -16.76
N LEU A 180 -43.14 -2.39 -17.01
CA LEU A 180 -42.49 -1.88 -18.20
C LEU A 180 -43.04 -2.63 -19.40
N ASP A 181 -43.78 -1.90 -20.25
CA ASP A 181 -44.12 -2.36 -21.59
C ASP A 181 -42.83 -2.52 -22.40
N SER A 182 -42.38 -3.78 -22.52
CA SER A 182 -41.10 -4.17 -23.12
C SER A 182 -41.03 -3.85 -24.61
N ASP A 183 -42.18 -3.83 -25.28
CA ASP A 183 -42.26 -3.92 -26.72
C ASP A 183 -41.98 -2.56 -27.38
N LEU A 184 -42.41 -1.47 -26.72
CA LEU A 184 -42.13 -0.10 -27.18
C LEU A 184 -40.63 0.25 -27.13
N ARG A 185 -39.89 -0.26 -26.14
CA ARG A 185 -38.44 0.00 -26.02
C ARG A 185 -37.62 -0.87 -26.97
N LEU A 186 -38.12 -2.04 -27.38
CA LEU A 186 -37.41 -2.92 -28.31
C LEU A 186 -37.38 -2.32 -29.73
N GLU A 187 -38.50 -1.74 -30.20
CA GLU A 187 -38.58 -1.22 -31.56
C GLU A 187 -37.84 0.11 -31.74
N ASP A 188 -37.81 0.97 -30.70
CA ASP A 188 -36.95 2.16 -30.62
C ASP A 188 -35.45 1.76 -30.64
N PHE A 189 -35.06 0.75 -29.86
CA PHE A 189 -33.67 0.29 -29.85
C PHE A 189 -33.28 -0.39 -31.17
N ARG A 190 -34.19 -1.16 -31.77
CA ARG A 190 -34.02 -1.80 -33.08
C ARG A 190 -33.86 -0.79 -34.20
N SER A 191 -34.69 0.25 -34.24
CA SER A 191 -34.60 1.30 -35.25
C SER A 191 -33.31 2.10 -35.11
N MET A 192 -32.88 2.42 -33.89
CA MET A 192 -31.57 3.04 -33.62
C MET A 192 -30.39 2.14 -34.06
N LEU A 193 -30.49 0.83 -33.84
CA LEU A 193 -29.47 -0.14 -34.26
C LEU A 193 -29.41 -0.29 -35.80
N ILE A 194 -30.56 -0.24 -36.49
CA ILE A 194 -30.63 -0.28 -37.95
C ILE A 194 -30.01 0.99 -38.56
N ASP A 195 -30.25 2.16 -37.95
CA ASP A 195 -29.71 3.44 -38.45
C ASP A 195 -28.19 3.50 -38.30
N GLU A 196 -27.64 3.10 -37.14
CA GLU A 196 -26.19 3.07 -36.91
C GLU A 196 -25.49 1.93 -37.68
N VAL A 197 -26.11 0.76 -37.90
CA VAL A 197 -25.56 -0.27 -38.80
C VAL A 197 -25.62 0.17 -40.26
N GLY A 198 -26.69 0.85 -40.69
CA GLY A 198 -26.80 1.46 -42.01
C GLY A 198 -25.76 2.56 -42.25
N ARG A 199 -25.48 3.35 -41.22
CA ARG A 199 -24.39 4.33 -41.19
C ARG A 199 -23.03 3.66 -41.30
N GLY A 200 -22.75 2.65 -40.47
CA GLY A 200 -21.52 1.86 -40.52
C GLY A 200 -21.27 1.21 -41.88
N ALA A 201 -22.32 0.70 -42.54
CA ALA A 201 -22.24 0.18 -43.91
C ALA A 201 -21.98 1.27 -44.96
N THR A 202 -22.51 2.48 -44.76
CA THR A 202 -22.28 3.63 -45.65
C THR A 202 -20.87 4.22 -45.49
N GLU A 203 -20.34 4.21 -44.26
CA GLU A 203 -18.99 4.67 -43.91
C GLU A 203 -17.91 3.59 -44.16
N GLY A 204 -18.31 2.37 -44.56
CA GLY A 204 -17.39 1.26 -44.91
C GLY A 204 -16.83 0.50 -43.70
N VAL A 205 -17.41 0.68 -42.52
CA VAL A 205 -17.02 0.06 -41.25
C VAL A 205 -17.68 -1.33 -41.06
N VAL A 206 -18.78 -1.60 -41.77
CA VAL A 206 -19.55 -2.86 -41.67
C VAL A 206 -19.82 -3.42 -43.06
N GLU A 207 -19.45 -4.69 -43.28
CA GLU A 207 -19.78 -5.44 -44.50
C GLU A 207 -21.01 -6.33 -44.26
N MET A 208 -22.00 -6.28 -45.16
CA MET A 208 -23.30 -6.93 -45.01
C MET A 208 -23.46 -8.08 -46.00
N GLU A 209 -23.21 -9.32 -45.56
CA GLU A 209 -23.47 -10.52 -46.38
C GLU A 209 -24.97 -10.72 -46.65
N GLN A 210 -25.42 -10.43 -47.88
CA GLN A 210 -26.76 -10.85 -48.31
C GLN A 210 -26.78 -12.35 -48.65
N ARG A 211 -27.29 -13.17 -47.73
CA ARG A 211 -27.59 -14.58 -47.99
C ARG A 211 -28.86 -14.71 -48.83
N LEU A 212 -28.76 -14.51 -50.15
CA LEU A 212 -29.87 -14.81 -51.08
C LEU A 212 -30.21 -16.31 -51.01
N PRO A 213 -31.50 -16.70 -50.96
CA PRO A 213 -31.89 -18.09 -51.17
C PRO A 213 -31.55 -18.51 -52.62
N PRO A 214 -31.08 -19.76 -52.84
CA PRO A 214 -30.66 -20.21 -54.16
C PRO A 214 -31.86 -20.25 -55.13
N PRO A 215 -31.71 -19.76 -56.37
CA PRO A 215 -32.75 -19.87 -57.38
C PRO A 215 -32.93 -21.33 -57.85
N ASP A 216 -34.18 -21.71 -58.11
CA ASP A 216 -34.52 -23.03 -58.65
C ASP A 216 -33.79 -23.31 -59.97
N ARG A 217 -33.08 -24.45 -60.01
CA ARG A 217 -32.37 -24.90 -61.21
C ARG A 217 -33.34 -25.49 -62.24
N ALA A 218 -33.79 -24.67 -63.19
CA ALA A 218 -34.22 -25.15 -64.50
C ALA A 218 -33.02 -25.18 -65.45
N THR A 219 -32.72 -26.34 -66.01
CA THR A 219 -31.63 -26.56 -66.97
C THR A 219 -32.00 -26.07 -68.38
N ASP A 220 -31.17 -25.22 -68.98
CA ASP A 220 -30.79 -25.36 -70.40
C ASP A 220 -29.47 -24.59 -70.71
N PRO A 221 -28.69 -24.99 -71.73
CA PRO A 221 -27.33 -24.47 -71.93
C PRO A 221 -27.20 -23.43 -73.06
N HIS A 222 -26.71 -22.23 -72.73
CA HIS A 222 -26.13 -21.31 -73.73
C HIS A 222 -24.98 -20.45 -73.14
N PRO A 223 -24.07 -19.93 -73.98
CA PRO A 223 -22.71 -19.59 -73.56
C PRO A 223 -22.57 -18.18 -73.00
N GLU A 224 -21.44 -18.03 -72.31
CA GLU A 224 -20.90 -16.85 -71.63
C GLU A 224 -20.82 -15.58 -72.51
N PRO A 225 -21.49 -14.47 -72.12
CA PRO A 225 -21.25 -13.13 -72.63
C PRO A 225 -20.19 -12.39 -71.78
N PRO A 226 -19.33 -11.54 -72.38
CA PRO A 226 -18.27 -10.84 -71.65
C PRO A 226 -18.78 -9.69 -70.77
N GLU A 227 -17.99 -9.35 -69.76
CA GLU A 227 -18.28 -8.29 -68.79
C GLU A 227 -18.45 -6.89 -69.42
N PRO A 228 -19.45 -6.10 -69.01
CA PRO A 228 -19.58 -4.71 -69.41
C PRO A 228 -18.79 -3.77 -68.48
N THR A 229 -17.71 -3.19 -68.99
CA THR A 229 -17.02 -2.06 -68.33
C THR A 229 -17.95 -0.85 -68.21
N LEU A 230 -18.12 -0.31 -67.00
CA LEU A 230 -18.85 0.94 -66.71
C LEU A 230 -17.95 1.93 -65.92
N PRO A 231 -18.25 3.25 -65.92
CA PRO A 231 -17.18 4.25 -66.08
C PRO A 231 -16.53 4.77 -64.78
N GLU A 232 -15.29 5.23 -64.98
CA GLU A 232 -14.32 5.66 -63.99
C GLU A 232 -14.49 7.13 -63.56
N ASN A 233 -15.58 7.49 -62.87
CA ASN A 233 -15.74 8.86 -62.33
C ASN A 233 -16.83 9.04 -61.25
N ALA A 234 -16.65 8.49 -60.04
CA ALA A 234 -17.19 9.07 -58.80
C ALA A 234 -16.61 8.46 -57.49
N ARG A 235 -15.44 8.94 -57.03
CA ARG A 235 -15.10 9.12 -55.59
C ARG A 235 -13.77 9.86 -55.47
N ALA A 236 -13.77 10.98 -54.75
CA ALA A 236 -12.59 11.81 -54.57
C ALA A 236 -11.76 11.31 -53.38
N ALA A 237 -10.62 10.67 -53.67
CA ALA A 237 -9.59 10.42 -52.67
C ALA A 237 -8.64 11.62 -52.59
N ILE A 238 -8.26 12.02 -51.37
CA ILE A 238 -7.38 13.16 -51.14
C ILE A 238 -5.92 12.75 -51.42
N ASN A 239 -5.41 13.17 -52.57
CA ASN A 239 -3.99 13.31 -52.93
C ASN A 239 -3.03 12.17 -52.51
N ALA A 240 -3.03 11.07 -53.27
CA ALA A 240 -1.83 10.22 -53.37
C ALA A 240 -0.80 10.86 -54.34
N LEU A 241 0.49 10.84 -53.99
CA LEU A 241 1.56 11.24 -54.90
C LEU A 241 1.74 10.17 -56.01
N PRO A 242 2.00 10.57 -57.28
CA PRO A 242 2.18 9.62 -58.37
C PRO A 242 3.51 8.86 -58.21
N GLY A 243 3.45 7.56 -57.95
CA GLY A 243 4.63 6.69 -57.92
C GLY A 243 4.51 5.40 -57.11
N ILE A 244 3.56 5.31 -56.17
CA ILE A 244 3.32 4.10 -55.37
C ILE A 244 1.84 3.72 -55.49
N GLY A 245 1.55 2.65 -56.24
CA GLY A 245 0.23 2.03 -56.28
C GLY A 245 0.11 0.98 -55.18
N ILE A 246 -0.65 1.29 -54.12
CA ILE A 246 -1.09 0.29 -53.13
C ILE A 246 -2.45 -0.22 -53.60
N ASN A 247 -2.47 -1.37 -54.27
CA ASN A 247 -3.71 -2.08 -54.55
C ASN A 247 -4.23 -2.65 -53.22
N SER A 248 -5.26 -2.02 -52.66
CA SER A 248 -5.78 -2.34 -51.32
C SER A 248 -6.82 -3.48 -51.31
N ASP A 249 -6.97 -4.19 -52.43
CA ASP A 249 -7.93 -5.31 -52.60
C ASP A 249 -7.39 -6.66 -52.10
N ALA A 250 -6.13 -6.70 -51.65
CA ALA A 250 -5.56 -7.82 -50.93
C ALA A 250 -5.26 -7.37 -49.50
N ASN A 251 -6.00 -7.92 -48.53
CA ASN A 251 -5.62 -7.83 -47.13
C ASN A 251 -4.17 -8.34 -47.00
N PRO A 252 -3.21 -7.55 -46.48
CA PRO A 252 -1.82 -7.98 -46.43
C PRO A 252 -1.74 -9.31 -45.67
N PRO A 253 -0.96 -10.30 -46.15
CA PRO A 253 -0.85 -11.57 -45.45
C PRO A 253 -0.36 -11.30 -44.02
N ASP A 254 -1.08 -11.82 -43.04
CA ASP A 254 -0.70 -11.72 -41.65
C ASP A 254 0.64 -12.43 -41.45
N LEU A 255 1.64 -11.71 -40.93
CA LEU A 255 3.03 -12.18 -40.83
C LEU A 255 3.42 -12.40 -39.37
N MET A 256 4.09 -13.52 -39.14
CA MET A 256 4.79 -13.80 -37.89
C MET A 256 5.94 -12.81 -37.69
N VAL A 257 6.44 -12.69 -36.46
CA VAL A 257 7.62 -11.87 -36.11
C VAL A 257 8.86 -12.20 -36.97
N LYS A 258 8.96 -13.43 -37.52
CA LYS A 258 10.03 -13.87 -38.42
C LYS A 258 9.79 -13.61 -39.92
N GLY A 259 8.62 -13.11 -40.31
CA GLY A 259 8.25 -12.82 -41.70
C GLY A 259 7.58 -13.99 -42.45
N ASP A 260 7.33 -15.12 -41.79
CA ASP A 260 6.54 -16.24 -42.34
C ASP A 260 5.03 -15.95 -42.26
N SER A 261 4.23 -16.54 -43.15
CA SER A 261 2.77 -16.35 -43.19
C SER A 261 2.05 -17.10 -42.07
N CYS A 262 1.20 -16.42 -41.32
CA CYS A 262 0.36 -17.01 -40.27
C CYS A 262 -0.60 -18.09 -40.82
N PRO A 263 -0.90 -19.15 -40.03
CA PRO A 263 -1.82 -20.21 -40.46
C PRO A 263 -3.26 -19.69 -40.55
N LYS A 264 -4.07 -20.33 -41.40
CA LYS A 264 -5.47 -19.93 -41.63
C LYS A 264 -6.31 -20.17 -40.37
N ALA A 265 -7.19 -19.23 -40.05
CA ALA A 265 -8.03 -19.29 -38.85
C ALA A 265 -8.86 -20.58 -38.73
N ALA A 266 -9.40 -21.10 -39.84
CA ALA A 266 -10.22 -22.32 -39.87
C ALA A 266 -9.46 -23.60 -39.45
N ASP A 267 -8.13 -23.63 -39.59
CA ASP A 267 -7.31 -24.78 -39.22
C ASP A 267 -7.06 -24.88 -37.69
N LEU A 268 -7.45 -23.85 -36.92
CA LEU A 268 -7.21 -23.73 -35.47
C LEU A 268 -8.42 -23.21 -34.66
N ASP A 269 -9.58 -23.00 -35.29
CA ASP A 269 -10.81 -22.56 -34.62
C ASP A 269 -11.63 -23.75 -34.10
N LEU A 270 -11.41 -24.12 -32.84
CA LEU A 270 -12.15 -25.20 -32.17
C LEU A 270 -13.65 -24.90 -32.07
N GLY A 271 -14.07 -23.62 -32.10
CA GLY A 271 -15.47 -23.24 -31.97
C GLY A 271 -16.37 -23.78 -33.08
N SER A 272 -15.84 -23.90 -34.29
CA SER A 272 -16.58 -24.37 -35.48
C SER A 272 -16.46 -25.87 -35.79
N TRP A 273 -15.78 -26.65 -34.94
CA TRP A 273 -15.45 -28.07 -35.22
C TRP A 273 -16.51 -29.10 -34.81
N ALA A 274 -17.61 -28.69 -34.17
CA ALA A 274 -18.76 -29.54 -33.86
C ALA A 274 -20.06 -28.92 -34.39
N GLY A 275 -20.98 -29.76 -34.88
CA GLY A 275 -22.28 -29.30 -35.41
C GLY A 275 -23.32 -29.01 -34.33
N SER A 276 -23.14 -29.57 -33.14
CA SER A 276 -24.03 -29.41 -31.99
C SER A 276 -23.27 -29.52 -30.66
N SER A 277 -23.92 -29.13 -29.57
CA SER A 277 -23.39 -29.24 -28.21
C SER A 277 -23.63 -30.60 -27.54
N ASP A 278 -24.28 -31.56 -28.22
CA ASP A 278 -24.47 -32.92 -27.69
C ASP A 278 -23.23 -33.78 -27.94
N ALA A 279 -22.29 -33.71 -26.99
CA ALA A 279 -21.07 -34.50 -27.01
C ALA A 279 -21.31 -36.00 -27.19
N ALA A 280 -22.41 -36.56 -26.69
CA ALA A 280 -22.65 -38.00 -26.80
C ALA A 280 -22.94 -38.41 -28.25
N SER A 281 -23.79 -37.65 -28.95
CA SER A 281 -24.14 -37.90 -30.35
C SER A 281 -22.99 -37.56 -31.30
N GLU A 282 -22.36 -36.39 -31.14
CA GLU A 282 -21.24 -35.96 -31.99
C GLU A 282 -20.05 -36.93 -31.90
N LEU A 283 -19.65 -37.34 -30.70
CA LEU A 283 -18.54 -38.29 -30.52
C LEU A 283 -18.90 -39.70 -31.02
N ALA A 284 -20.17 -40.12 -30.94
CA ALA A 284 -20.62 -41.39 -31.51
C ALA A 284 -20.57 -41.37 -33.05
N LEU A 285 -21.06 -40.30 -33.69
CA LEU A 285 -21.00 -40.11 -35.14
C LEU A 285 -19.56 -40.02 -35.64
N ALA A 286 -18.71 -39.23 -34.97
CA ALA A 286 -17.29 -39.10 -35.27
C ALA A 286 -16.58 -40.46 -35.26
N ARG A 287 -16.80 -41.29 -34.22
CA ARG A 287 -16.21 -42.62 -34.10
C ARG A 287 -16.73 -43.59 -35.16
N ALA A 288 -18.02 -43.56 -35.48
CA ALA A 288 -18.60 -44.38 -36.54
C ALA A 288 -18.09 -44.00 -37.94
N ALA A 289 -17.72 -42.74 -38.15
CA ALA A 289 -17.24 -42.24 -39.44
C ALA A 289 -15.77 -42.59 -39.75
N VAL A 290 -14.94 -42.93 -38.75
CA VAL A 290 -13.48 -43.16 -38.92
C VAL A 290 -13.15 -44.18 -40.02
N LEU A 291 -13.95 -45.23 -40.14
CA LEU A 291 -13.77 -46.30 -41.12
C LEU A 291 -14.71 -46.12 -42.33
N THR A 292 -14.21 -46.52 -43.49
CA THR A 292 -15.02 -46.74 -44.70
C THR A 292 -15.75 -48.09 -44.64
N GLU A 293 -16.64 -48.37 -45.59
CA GLU A 293 -17.35 -49.64 -45.72
C GLU A 293 -16.47 -50.88 -45.97
N PHE A 294 -15.15 -50.69 -46.12
CA PHE A 294 -14.15 -51.74 -46.31
C PHE A 294 -13.18 -51.89 -45.12
N ASP A 295 -13.55 -51.37 -43.93
CA ASP A 295 -12.71 -51.33 -42.72
C ASP A 295 -11.36 -50.60 -42.89
N VAL A 296 -11.24 -49.76 -43.93
CA VAL A 296 -10.07 -48.90 -44.16
C VAL A 296 -10.33 -47.50 -43.57
N PRO A 297 -9.41 -46.95 -42.76
CA PRO A 297 -9.54 -45.58 -42.25
C PRO A 297 -9.50 -44.53 -43.38
N ASP A 298 -10.42 -43.57 -43.34
CA ASP A 298 -10.41 -42.40 -44.22
C ASP A 298 -9.64 -41.25 -43.53
N PRO A 299 -8.50 -40.77 -44.06
CA PRO A 299 -7.71 -39.72 -43.43
C PRO A 299 -8.50 -38.43 -43.17
N GLN A 300 -9.48 -38.08 -44.01
CA GLN A 300 -10.30 -36.88 -43.80
C GLN A 300 -11.27 -37.08 -42.63
N ARG A 301 -11.88 -38.26 -42.51
CA ARG A 301 -12.81 -38.57 -41.41
C ARG A 301 -12.09 -38.81 -40.09
N VAL A 302 -10.89 -39.40 -40.09
CA VAL A 302 -10.00 -39.45 -38.91
C VAL A 302 -9.68 -38.03 -38.43
N THR A 303 -9.32 -37.14 -39.35
CA THR A 303 -9.00 -35.74 -39.06
C THR A 303 -10.22 -34.98 -38.51
N GLN A 304 -11.41 -35.19 -39.09
CA GLN A 304 -12.66 -34.64 -38.57
C GLN A 304 -12.97 -35.19 -37.16
N ALA A 305 -12.83 -36.50 -36.95
CA ALA A 305 -13.08 -37.12 -35.66
C ALA A 305 -12.12 -36.62 -34.57
N ALA A 306 -10.84 -36.41 -34.89
CA ALA A 306 -9.88 -35.78 -33.99
C ALA A 306 -10.29 -34.34 -33.62
N ASN A 307 -10.72 -33.54 -34.61
CA ASN A 307 -11.26 -32.19 -34.37
C ASN A 307 -12.48 -32.19 -33.44
N THR A 308 -13.43 -33.12 -33.62
CA THR A 308 -14.60 -33.26 -32.74
C THR A 308 -14.19 -33.65 -31.30
N HIS A 309 -13.20 -34.53 -31.12
CA HIS A 309 -12.67 -34.84 -29.79
C HIS A 309 -12.01 -33.61 -29.14
N MET A 310 -11.18 -32.87 -29.89
CA MET A 310 -10.56 -31.63 -29.42
C MET A 310 -11.58 -30.54 -29.03
N HIS A 311 -12.69 -30.38 -29.77
CA HIS A 311 -13.78 -29.46 -29.42
C HIS A 311 -14.35 -29.74 -28.02
N PHE A 312 -14.53 -31.02 -27.66
CA PHE A 312 -15.04 -31.40 -26.35
C PHE A 312 -13.96 -31.54 -25.24
N GLY A 313 -12.71 -31.14 -25.53
CA GLY A 313 -11.62 -31.17 -24.55
C GLY A 313 -10.94 -32.54 -24.40
N PHE A 314 -11.08 -33.44 -25.37
CA PHE A 314 -10.47 -34.78 -25.38
C PHE A 314 -9.19 -34.78 -26.24
N GLY A 315 -8.14 -34.10 -25.75
CA GLY A 315 -6.84 -34.03 -26.45
C GLY A 315 -6.17 -35.39 -26.56
N ALA A 316 -6.19 -36.17 -25.48
CA ALA A 316 -5.64 -37.54 -25.42
C ALA A 316 -6.23 -38.50 -26.45
N GLU A 317 -7.55 -38.48 -26.63
CA GLU A 317 -8.26 -39.30 -27.59
C GLU A 317 -8.00 -38.81 -29.02
N ALA A 318 -7.93 -37.49 -29.23
CA ALA A 318 -7.59 -36.91 -30.54
C ALA A 318 -6.18 -37.31 -30.99
N ARG A 319 -5.15 -37.21 -30.14
CA ARG A 319 -3.80 -37.69 -30.47
C ARG A 319 -3.76 -39.18 -30.73
N LEU A 320 -4.47 -39.99 -29.94
CA LEU A 320 -4.54 -41.43 -30.14
C LEU A 320 -5.19 -41.79 -31.49
N LEU A 321 -6.27 -41.11 -31.88
CA LEU A 321 -6.92 -41.31 -33.18
C LEU A 321 -5.98 -40.98 -34.34
N MET A 322 -5.31 -39.82 -34.29
CA MET A 322 -4.36 -39.40 -35.33
C MET A 322 -3.19 -40.38 -35.44
N VAL A 323 -2.57 -40.78 -34.33
CA VAL A 323 -1.41 -41.70 -34.31
C VAL A 323 -1.78 -43.13 -34.74
N SER A 324 -3.01 -43.59 -34.45
CA SER A 324 -3.43 -44.98 -34.74
C SER A 324 -3.95 -45.18 -36.16
N PHE A 325 -4.58 -44.16 -36.75
CA PHE A 325 -5.32 -44.31 -38.01
C PHE A 325 -4.78 -43.47 -39.18
N LEU A 326 -3.92 -42.47 -38.97
CA LEU A 326 -3.23 -41.78 -40.05
C LEU A 326 -1.89 -42.46 -40.39
N PRO A 327 -1.51 -42.54 -41.67
CA PRO A 327 -0.15 -42.93 -42.05
C PRO A 327 0.91 -41.98 -41.46
N ALA A 328 2.10 -42.53 -41.15
CA ALA A 328 3.20 -41.76 -40.59
C ALA A 328 3.55 -40.54 -41.48
N GLY A 329 3.61 -39.36 -40.87
CA GLY A 329 3.86 -38.09 -41.57
C GLY A 329 2.63 -37.43 -42.21
N GLN A 330 1.42 -38.00 -42.10
CA GLN A 330 0.17 -37.35 -42.55
C GLN A 330 -0.60 -36.64 -41.42
N ALA A 331 -0.20 -36.82 -40.16
CA ALA A 331 -0.74 -36.04 -39.05
C ALA A 331 -0.17 -34.62 -39.10
N ASP A 332 -1.06 -33.61 -39.10
CA ASP A 332 -0.72 -32.20 -39.06
C ASP A 332 -0.01 -31.85 -37.73
N PRO A 333 1.24 -31.36 -37.75
CA PRO A 333 1.98 -31.01 -36.54
C PRO A 333 1.27 -29.99 -35.65
N LEU A 334 0.50 -29.06 -36.24
CA LEU A 334 -0.27 -28.07 -35.48
C LEU A 334 -1.38 -28.73 -34.67
N ARG A 335 -2.12 -29.68 -35.26
CA ARG A 335 -3.20 -30.43 -34.58
C ARG A 335 -2.66 -31.38 -33.50
N VAL A 336 -1.54 -32.04 -33.78
CA VAL A 336 -0.86 -32.87 -32.77
C VAL A 336 -0.44 -32.01 -31.58
N SER A 337 0.17 -30.85 -31.82
CA SER A 337 0.63 -29.95 -30.75
C SER A 337 -0.54 -29.34 -29.97
N LEU A 338 -1.60 -28.92 -30.68
CA LEU A 338 -2.85 -28.45 -30.09
C LEU A 338 -3.45 -29.48 -29.12
N SER A 339 -3.44 -30.77 -29.47
CA SER A 339 -3.98 -31.83 -28.63
C SER A 339 -3.24 -32.06 -27.30
N TYR A 340 -2.03 -31.51 -27.12
CA TYR A 340 -1.37 -31.44 -25.81
C TYR A 340 -1.83 -30.20 -25.04
N LEU A 341 -1.85 -29.02 -25.69
CA LEU A 341 -2.25 -27.75 -25.08
C LEU A 341 -3.68 -27.78 -24.52
N ILE A 342 -4.58 -28.52 -25.16
CA ILE A 342 -5.96 -28.75 -24.72
C ILE A 342 -6.02 -29.44 -23.34
N ASP A 343 -5.14 -30.42 -23.11
CA ASP A 343 -5.06 -31.17 -21.85
C ASP A 343 -4.21 -30.43 -20.79
N GLY A 344 -3.62 -29.27 -21.13
CA GLY A 344 -2.67 -28.53 -20.30
C GLY A 344 -1.22 -29.00 -20.41
N ASP A 345 -0.92 -29.97 -21.27
CA ASP A 345 0.41 -30.51 -21.49
C ASP A 345 1.25 -29.61 -22.44
N SER A 346 2.57 -29.57 -22.21
CA SER A 346 3.51 -28.95 -23.16
C SER A 346 3.77 -29.88 -24.35
N PRO A 347 3.63 -29.41 -25.61
CA PRO A 347 3.86 -30.24 -26.78
C PRO A 347 5.37 -30.55 -26.96
N PRO A 348 5.74 -31.78 -27.37
CA PRO A 348 7.15 -32.18 -27.47
C PRO A 348 7.90 -31.47 -28.60
N ASP A 349 7.23 -31.23 -29.72
CA ASP A 349 7.64 -30.31 -30.78
C ASP A 349 6.71 -29.09 -30.68
N ASN A 350 7.26 -27.86 -30.65
CA ASN A 350 6.46 -26.64 -30.54
C ASN A 350 6.41 -25.85 -31.87
N PRO A 351 5.45 -26.13 -32.77
CA PRO A 351 5.29 -25.42 -34.03
C PRO A 351 4.68 -24.01 -33.85
N PHE A 352 4.09 -23.69 -32.71
CA PHE A 352 3.44 -22.39 -32.47
C PHE A 352 4.43 -21.26 -32.12
N HIS A 353 5.72 -21.56 -32.00
CA HIS A 353 6.75 -20.58 -31.69
C HIS A 353 6.78 -19.44 -32.73
N ASN A 354 6.75 -18.18 -32.27
CA ASN A 354 6.69 -16.95 -33.08
C ASN A 354 5.31 -16.64 -33.72
N MET A 355 4.27 -17.44 -33.44
CA MET A 355 2.90 -17.18 -33.93
C MET A 355 2.06 -16.27 -33.01
N GLN A 356 2.63 -15.77 -31.90
CA GLN A 356 1.89 -14.94 -30.95
C GLN A 356 1.44 -13.58 -31.51
N SER A 357 2.05 -13.11 -32.61
CA SER A 357 1.67 -11.86 -33.29
C SER A 357 0.51 -12.03 -34.28
N CYS A 358 0.16 -13.27 -34.66
CA CYS A 358 -0.84 -13.54 -35.69
C CYS A 358 -2.24 -13.04 -35.27
N ASP A 359 -3.01 -12.49 -36.20
CA ASP A 359 -4.41 -12.11 -36.00
C ASP A 359 -5.38 -13.28 -36.19
N SER A 360 -4.99 -14.47 -35.70
CA SER A 360 -5.76 -15.71 -35.79
C SER A 360 -5.68 -16.52 -34.49
N ALA A 361 -6.41 -17.64 -34.45
CA ALA A 361 -6.38 -18.56 -33.31
C ALA A 361 -4.98 -19.06 -32.93
N ALA A 362 -4.00 -18.96 -33.84
CA ALA A 362 -2.61 -19.26 -33.56
C ALA A 362 -2.01 -18.41 -32.42
N ALA A 363 -2.48 -17.18 -32.19
CA ALA A 363 -1.96 -16.36 -31.10
C ALA A 363 -2.29 -16.91 -29.71
N LEU A 364 -3.51 -17.45 -29.51
CA LEU A 364 -3.88 -18.12 -28.26
C LEU A 364 -3.03 -19.38 -28.03
N TRP A 365 -2.89 -20.22 -29.05
CA TRP A 365 -2.13 -21.46 -28.94
C TRP A 365 -0.63 -21.22 -28.80
N ALA A 366 -0.08 -20.18 -29.43
CA ALA A 366 1.31 -19.73 -29.20
C ALA A 366 1.54 -19.21 -27.78
N LEU A 367 0.59 -18.45 -27.23
CA LEU A 367 0.66 -17.97 -25.86
C LEU A 367 0.69 -19.16 -24.88
N LEU A 368 -0.18 -20.16 -25.07
CA LEU A 368 -0.23 -21.36 -24.23
C LEU A 368 0.95 -22.32 -24.46
N ALA A 369 1.49 -22.42 -25.68
CA ALA A 369 2.65 -23.26 -26.00
C ALA A 369 3.99 -22.70 -25.54
N ALA A 370 4.06 -21.43 -25.14
CA ALA A 370 5.28 -20.86 -24.56
C ALA A 370 5.70 -21.62 -23.28
N PRO A 371 7.01 -21.79 -23.02
CA PRO A 371 7.47 -22.35 -21.75
C PRO A 371 7.03 -21.45 -20.59
N GLY A 372 6.58 -22.09 -19.50
CA GLY A 372 6.01 -21.37 -18.35
C GLY A 372 7.01 -20.42 -17.70
N GLY A 373 6.62 -19.14 -17.55
CA GLY A 373 7.44 -18.09 -16.92
C GLY A 373 8.15 -17.14 -17.87
N GLU A 374 8.18 -17.42 -19.18
CA GLU A 374 8.72 -16.47 -20.17
C GLU A 374 7.64 -15.49 -20.64
N ALA A 375 7.84 -14.19 -20.38
CA ALA A 375 7.00 -13.13 -20.91
C ALA A 375 7.12 -13.06 -22.44
N GLN A 376 6.02 -13.30 -23.15
CA GLN A 376 6.02 -13.27 -24.61
C GLN A 376 5.90 -11.82 -25.11
N SER A 377 6.80 -11.44 -26.01
CA SER A 377 6.77 -10.15 -26.69
C SER A 377 5.89 -10.20 -27.95
N PHE A 378 5.25 -9.07 -28.27
CA PHE A 378 4.39 -8.90 -29.46
C PHE A 378 3.17 -9.84 -29.52
N VAL A 379 2.54 -10.13 -28.37
CA VAL A 379 1.29 -10.91 -28.30
C VAL A 379 0.14 -10.08 -28.85
N ASN A 380 -0.61 -10.61 -29.82
CA ASN A 380 -1.87 -10.05 -30.29
C ASN A 380 -3.00 -10.43 -29.31
N GLY A 381 -3.10 -9.72 -28.20
CA GLY A 381 -4.10 -9.99 -27.15
C GLY A 381 -5.54 -9.90 -27.65
N ALA A 382 -5.82 -9.09 -28.68
CA ALA A 382 -7.15 -9.03 -29.30
C ALA A 382 -7.50 -10.35 -30.01
N ALA A 383 -6.58 -10.95 -30.76
CA ALA A 383 -6.77 -12.27 -31.36
C ALA A 383 -6.87 -13.38 -30.30
N VAL A 384 -6.09 -13.30 -29.23
CA VAL A 384 -6.20 -14.20 -28.06
C VAL A 384 -7.61 -14.12 -27.45
N SER A 385 -8.10 -12.92 -27.14
CA SER A 385 -9.44 -12.71 -26.57
C SER A 385 -10.56 -13.19 -27.49
N ARG A 386 -10.53 -12.85 -28.79
CA ARG A 386 -11.55 -13.31 -29.75
C ARG A 386 -11.60 -14.84 -29.84
N THR A 387 -10.43 -15.48 -29.91
CA THR A 387 -10.32 -16.95 -29.97
C THR A 387 -10.77 -17.59 -28.66
N PHE A 388 -10.34 -17.05 -27.51
CA PHE A 388 -10.76 -17.55 -26.21
C PHE A 388 -12.28 -17.47 -26.03
N LEU A 389 -12.94 -16.42 -26.54
CA LEU A 389 -14.39 -16.26 -26.51
C LEU A 389 -15.15 -17.22 -27.45
N SER A 390 -14.53 -17.76 -28.51
CA SER A 390 -15.17 -18.78 -29.36
C SER A 390 -15.11 -20.20 -28.75
N LEU A 391 -14.30 -20.41 -27.70
CA LEU A 391 -14.18 -21.72 -27.06
C LEU A 391 -15.44 -22.14 -26.27
N PRO A 392 -15.75 -23.45 -26.23
CA PRO A 392 -16.80 -24.01 -25.37
C PRO A 392 -16.64 -23.63 -23.89
N ALA A 393 -17.75 -23.53 -23.17
CA ALA A 393 -17.76 -23.02 -21.79
C ALA A 393 -16.89 -23.83 -20.82
N THR A 394 -16.86 -25.15 -20.96
CA THR A 394 -15.99 -26.05 -20.20
C THR A 394 -14.51 -25.76 -20.46
N MET A 395 -14.15 -25.53 -21.71
CA MET A 395 -12.78 -25.24 -22.13
C MET A 395 -12.32 -23.85 -21.67
N ARG A 396 -13.21 -22.86 -21.67
CA ARG A 396 -12.96 -21.54 -21.07
C ARG A 396 -12.72 -21.65 -19.55
N ALA A 397 -13.43 -22.52 -18.85
CA ALA A 397 -13.18 -22.77 -17.43
C ALA A 397 -11.80 -23.40 -17.16
N VAL A 398 -11.34 -24.34 -18.01
CA VAL A 398 -10.04 -25.02 -17.84
C VAL A 398 -8.86 -24.15 -18.27
N LEU A 399 -8.90 -23.55 -19.47
CA LEU A 399 -7.79 -22.79 -20.05
C LEU A 399 -7.75 -21.31 -19.59
N GLY A 400 -8.86 -20.80 -19.04
CA GLY A 400 -9.03 -19.40 -18.65
C GLY A 400 -7.97 -18.87 -17.66
N PRO A 401 -7.74 -19.55 -16.52
CA PRO A 401 -6.76 -19.10 -15.53
C PRO A 401 -5.34 -18.93 -16.11
N GLU A 402 -4.84 -19.94 -16.84
CA GLU A 402 -3.49 -19.90 -17.42
C GLU A 402 -3.39 -18.92 -18.61
N THR A 403 -4.45 -18.78 -19.41
CA THR A 403 -4.51 -17.77 -20.49
C THR A 403 -4.42 -16.36 -19.92
N ALA A 404 -5.22 -16.04 -18.90
CA ALA A 404 -5.22 -14.72 -18.27
C ALA A 404 -3.89 -14.43 -17.55
N LYS A 405 -3.35 -15.40 -16.79
CA LYS A 405 -2.03 -15.30 -16.14
C LYS A 405 -0.90 -15.01 -17.13
N ARG A 406 -0.94 -15.59 -18.34
CA ARG A 406 0.04 -15.31 -19.40
C ARG A 406 -0.15 -13.94 -20.05
N LEU A 407 -1.39 -13.49 -20.25
CA LEU A 407 -1.67 -12.12 -20.70
C LEU A 407 -1.17 -11.09 -19.69
N LEU A 408 -1.39 -11.30 -18.38
CA LEU A 408 -0.83 -10.49 -17.29
C LEU A 408 0.71 -10.50 -17.29
N ALA A 409 1.34 -11.66 -17.52
CA ALA A 409 2.81 -11.75 -17.62
C ALA A 409 3.38 -11.03 -18.86
N SER A 410 2.62 -10.92 -19.95
CA SER A 410 2.95 -10.12 -21.14
C SER A 410 2.56 -8.63 -21.00
N GLY A 411 1.97 -8.21 -19.87
CA GLY A 411 1.55 -6.83 -19.62
C GLY A 411 0.21 -6.41 -20.25
N ASP A 412 -0.55 -7.35 -20.81
CA ASP A 412 -1.86 -7.09 -21.42
C ASP A 412 -3.00 -7.33 -20.43
N GLY A 413 -3.07 -6.45 -19.42
CA GLY A 413 -4.12 -6.49 -18.40
C GLY A 413 -5.54 -6.28 -18.95
N ALA A 414 -5.68 -5.60 -20.08
CA ALA A 414 -6.98 -5.34 -20.70
C ALA A 414 -7.59 -6.61 -21.30
N ASN A 415 -6.80 -7.40 -22.05
CA ASN A 415 -7.27 -8.69 -22.55
C ASN A 415 -7.34 -9.76 -21.45
N ALA A 416 -6.45 -9.71 -20.46
CA ALA A 416 -6.54 -10.60 -19.29
C ALA A 416 -7.88 -10.46 -18.56
N GLU A 417 -8.37 -9.23 -18.37
CA GLU A 417 -9.68 -8.96 -17.76
C GLU A 417 -10.85 -9.52 -18.58
N VAL A 418 -10.81 -9.41 -19.91
CA VAL A 418 -11.83 -9.98 -20.81
C VAL A 418 -11.86 -11.51 -20.70
N VAL A 419 -10.69 -12.16 -20.64
CA VAL A 419 -10.57 -13.61 -20.40
C VAL A 419 -11.12 -13.97 -19.02
N ARG A 420 -10.74 -13.23 -17.97
CA ARG A 420 -11.20 -13.43 -16.58
C ARG A 420 -12.72 -13.38 -16.46
N GLN A 421 -13.36 -12.30 -16.92
CA GLN A 421 -14.82 -12.14 -16.93
C GLN A 421 -15.55 -13.21 -17.77
N SER A 422 -14.88 -13.80 -18.76
CA SER A 422 -15.45 -14.86 -19.59
C SER A 422 -15.54 -16.19 -18.86
N PHE A 423 -14.49 -16.60 -18.13
CA PHE A 423 -14.51 -17.86 -17.39
C PHE A 423 -15.11 -17.73 -15.98
N GLU A 424 -15.07 -16.57 -15.35
CA GLU A 424 -15.80 -16.29 -14.09
C GLU A 424 -17.30 -16.62 -14.23
N ARG A 425 -17.91 -16.33 -15.39
CA ARG A 425 -19.30 -16.70 -15.70
C ARG A 425 -19.54 -18.19 -15.93
N ALA A 426 -18.49 -19.00 -16.09
CA ALA A 426 -18.55 -20.44 -16.31
C ALA A 426 -18.22 -21.26 -15.06
N VAL A 427 -17.69 -20.62 -14.01
CA VAL A 427 -17.24 -21.23 -12.75
C VAL A 427 -18.11 -20.68 -11.59
N ALA A 428 -17.99 -21.24 -10.39
CA ALA A 428 -18.74 -20.77 -9.22
C ALA A 428 -18.29 -19.33 -8.80
N PRO A 429 -19.20 -18.47 -8.29
CA PRO A 429 -18.89 -17.07 -7.93
C PRO A 429 -17.84 -16.85 -6.83
N ASP A 430 -17.34 -17.90 -6.18
CA ASP A 430 -16.38 -17.85 -5.08
C ASP A 430 -15.13 -18.73 -5.34
N ASP A 431 -14.87 -19.12 -6.60
CA ASP A 431 -13.74 -19.97 -6.93
C ASP A 431 -12.39 -19.34 -6.54
N PRO A 432 -11.51 -20.07 -5.82
CA PRO A 432 -10.26 -19.50 -5.31
C PRO A 432 -9.29 -19.11 -6.43
N THR A 433 -9.38 -19.74 -7.60
CA THR A 433 -8.54 -19.45 -8.78
C THR A 433 -8.94 -18.12 -9.42
N VAL A 434 -10.24 -17.85 -9.54
CA VAL A 434 -10.77 -16.56 -10.03
C VAL A 434 -10.34 -15.43 -9.11
N LYS A 435 -10.46 -15.64 -7.80
CA LYS A 435 -10.09 -14.66 -6.76
C LYS A 435 -8.59 -14.38 -6.72
N LEU A 436 -7.76 -15.42 -6.77
CA LEU A 436 -6.31 -15.25 -6.81
C LEU A 436 -5.85 -14.47 -8.06
N LEU A 437 -6.43 -14.77 -9.23
CA LEU A 437 -6.12 -14.04 -10.46
C LEU A 437 -6.53 -12.56 -10.38
N ALA A 438 -7.69 -12.25 -9.77
CA ALA A 438 -8.12 -10.87 -9.54
C ALA A 438 -7.18 -10.15 -8.55
N ALA A 439 -6.66 -10.83 -7.54
CA ALA A 439 -5.67 -10.30 -6.61
C ALA A 439 -4.32 -10.01 -7.29
N ASP A 440 -3.83 -10.92 -8.13
CA ASP A 440 -2.59 -10.73 -8.91
C ASP A 440 -2.72 -9.58 -9.92
N GLN A 441 -3.88 -9.42 -10.55
CA GLN A 441 -4.19 -8.31 -11.44
C GLN A 441 -4.20 -6.96 -10.69
N ALA A 442 -4.83 -6.89 -9.51
CA ALA A 442 -4.83 -5.70 -8.66
C ALA A 442 -3.42 -5.34 -8.17
N LEU A 443 -2.58 -6.34 -7.88
CA LEU A 443 -1.17 -6.14 -7.55
C LEU A 443 -0.40 -5.52 -8.73
N GLN A 444 -0.62 -6.00 -9.96
CA GLN A 444 0.02 -5.44 -11.16
C GLN A 444 -0.43 -4.01 -11.50
N THR A 445 -1.69 -3.65 -11.21
CA THR A 445 -2.19 -2.28 -11.43
C THR A 445 -1.84 -1.31 -10.29
N GLY A 446 -1.22 -1.79 -9.22
CA GLY A 446 -0.85 -1.00 -8.05
C GLY A 446 -1.99 -0.79 -7.03
N ASP A 447 -3.13 -1.46 -7.18
CA ASP A 447 -4.19 -1.48 -6.16
C ASP A 447 -3.87 -2.52 -5.09
N LEU A 448 -2.92 -2.18 -4.22
CA LEU A 448 -2.41 -3.08 -3.18
C LEU A 448 -3.48 -3.44 -2.13
N ALA A 449 -4.44 -2.54 -1.88
CA ALA A 449 -5.55 -2.80 -0.98
C ALA A 449 -6.62 -3.69 -1.63
N GLY A 450 -6.92 -3.47 -2.92
CA GLY A 450 -7.77 -4.34 -3.72
C GLY A 450 -7.18 -5.75 -3.86
N ALA A 451 -5.86 -5.87 -4.02
CA ALA A 451 -5.17 -7.15 -4.08
C ALA A 451 -5.39 -7.99 -2.82
N GLU A 452 -5.22 -7.38 -1.63
CA GLU A 452 -5.47 -8.06 -0.35
C GLU A 452 -6.97 -8.37 -0.13
N ALA A 453 -7.87 -7.48 -0.55
CA ALA A 453 -9.32 -7.68 -0.45
C ALA A 453 -9.87 -8.76 -1.41
N ALA A 454 -9.20 -8.99 -2.54
CA ALA A 454 -9.56 -10.01 -3.52
C ALA A 454 -9.10 -11.43 -3.13
N LEU A 455 -8.27 -11.58 -2.09
CA LEU A 455 -7.69 -12.89 -1.73
C LEU A 455 -8.76 -13.93 -1.35
N PRO A 456 -8.59 -15.19 -1.81
CA PRO A 456 -9.52 -16.27 -1.49
C PRO A 456 -9.48 -16.69 0.00
N THR A 457 -10.64 -16.66 0.66
CA THR A 457 -10.80 -17.06 2.07
C THR A 457 -10.75 -18.57 2.33
N ALA A 458 -10.88 -19.39 1.29
CA ALA A 458 -10.94 -20.86 1.36
C ALA A 458 -9.90 -21.53 0.44
N ALA A 459 -8.73 -20.91 0.30
CA ALA A 459 -7.64 -21.43 -0.53
C ALA A 459 -7.00 -22.71 0.05
N THR A 460 -6.57 -23.61 -0.83
CA THR A 460 -5.87 -24.86 -0.45
C THR A 460 -4.74 -25.19 -1.44
N GLY A 461 -3.69 -25.85 -0.96
CA GLY A 461 -2.54 -26.26 -1.77
C GLY A 461 -1.90 -25.08 -2.52
N GLU A 462 -1.76 -25.20 -3.83
CA GLU A 462 -1.17 -24.19 -4.70
C GLU A 462 -1.88 -22.83 -4.62
N THR A 463 -3.23 -22.80 -4.54
CA THR A 463 -3.98 -21.54 -4.40
C THR A 463 -3.70 -20.82 -3.08
N ALA A 464 -3.40 -21.57 -2.01
CA ALA A 464 -3.04 -20.98 -0.71
C ALA A 464 -1.62 -20.40 -0.74
N MET A 465 -0.67 -21.11 -1.37
CA MET A 465 0.69 -20.59 -1.58
C MET A 465 0.68 -19.33 -2.47
N GLY A 466 -0.09 -19.35 -3.56
CA GLY A 466 -0.30 -18.18 -4.42
C GLY A 466 -0.84 -16.99 -3.64
N ALA A 467 -1.91 -17.18 -2.87
CA ALA A 467 -2.49 -16.12 -2.03
C ALA A 467 -1.50 -15.55 -1.01
N LEU A 468 -0.62 -16.38 -0.42
CA LEU A 468 0.44 -15.90 0.47
C LEU A 468 1.50 -15.07 -0.26
N PHE A 469 1.88 -15.41 -1.50
CA PHE A 469 2.79 -14.59 -2.29
C PHE A 469 2.20 -13.21 -2.58
N THR A 470 0.95 -13.15 -3.04
CA THR A 470 0.24 -11.90 -3.36
C THR A 470 0.01 -11.05 -2.11
N LEU A 471 -0.29 -11.67 -0.97
CA LEU A 471 -0.39 -11.00 0.34
C LEU A 471 0.93 -10.37 0.78
N VAL A 472 2.03 -11.13 0.74
CA VAL A 472 3.35 -10.64 1.17
C VAL A 472 3.82 -9.51 0.27
N GLU A 473 3.70 -9.64 -1.06
CA GLU A 473 4.13 -8.61 -2.00
C GLU A 473 3.32 -7.30 -1.83
N SER A 474 1.99 -7.39 -1.67
CA SER A 474 1.15 -6.23 -1.36
C SER A 474 1.58 -5.53 -0.05
N ARG A 475 1.80 -6.30 1.01
CA ARG A 475 2.25 -5.75 2.31
C ARG A 475 3.69 -5.23 2.28
N PHE A 476 4.57 -5.84 1.49
CA PHE A 476 5.95 -5.39 1.27
C PHE A 476 5.98 -4.01 0.59
N GLN A 477 5.16 -3.80 -0.43
CA GLN A 477 5.04 -2.49 -1.09
C GLN A 477 4.38 -1.42 -0.20
N ARG A 478 3.48 -1.82 0.71
CA ARG A 478 2.86 -0.93 1.73
C ARG A 478 3.71 -0.71 2.99
N ARG A 479 4.80 -1.46 3.18
CA ARG A 479 5.59 -1.54 4.43
C ARG A 479 4.77 -1.95 5.66
N GLU A 480 3.80 -2.84 5.46
CA GLU A 480 2.89 -3.31 6.52
C GLU A 480 3.31 -4.68 7.06
N ALA A 481 3.10 -4.88 8.36
CA ALA A 481 3.47 -6.13 9.03
C ALA A 481 2.65 -7.32 8.53
N VAL A 482 3.32 -8.46 8.31
CA VAL A 482 2.68 -9.75 8.00
C VAL A 482 2.29 -10.45 9.31
N GLU A 483 1.14 -11.12 9.36
CA GLU A 483 0.72 -11.83 10.57
C GLU A 483 1.55 -13.11 10.78
N GLY A 484 1.87 -13.43 12.03
CA GLY A 484 2.69 -14.61 12.36
C GLY A 484 2.11 -15.94 11.88
N LYS A 485 0.79 -16.03 11.69
CA LYS A 485 0.12 -17.23 11.12
C LYS A 485 0.54 -17.48 9.66
N ASP A 486 0.72 -16.41 8.89
CA ASP A 486 1.01 -16.44 7.46
C ASP A 486 2.50 -16.74 7.23
N ILE A 487 3.35 -16.23 8.13
CA ILE A 487 4.78 -16.58 8.22
C ILE A 487 4.95 -18.08 8.52
N LEU A 488 4.23 -18.63 9.50
CA LEU A 488 4.25 -20.06 9.81
C LEU A 488 3.76 -20.93 8.62
N ALA A 489 2.79 -20.44 7.85
CA ALA A 489 2.33 -21.11 6.63
C ALA A 489 3.41 -21.11 5.53
N LEU A 490 4.11 -19.99 5.33
CA LEU A 490 5.25 -19.90 4.41
C LEU A 490 6.42 -20.79 4.84
N GLU A 491 6.74 -20.87 6.14
CA GLU A 491 7.75 -21.80 6.68
C GLU A 491 7.37 -23.27 6.40
N ALA A 492 6.09 -23.63 6.58
CA ALA A 492 5.59 -24.96 6.25
C ALA A 492 5.71 -25.27 4.75
N PHE A 493 5.28 -24.36 3.86
CA PHE A 493 5.42 -24.56 2.41
C PHE A 493 6.89 -24.65 1.97
N ALA A 494 7.78 -23.83 2.54
CA ALA A 494 9.22 -23.88 2.27
C ALA A 494 9.84 -25.21 2.72
N PHE A 495 9.38 -25.77 3.86
CA PHE A 495 9.80 -27.09 4.32
C PHE A 495 9.31 -28.22 3.41
N GLU A 496 8.02 -28.20 3.04
CA GLU A 496 7.41 -29.22 2.17
C GLU A 496 8.05 -29.31 0.77
N HIS A 497 8.41 -28.16 0.18
CA HIS A 497 8.96 -28.10 -1.19
C HIS A 497 10.46 -28.38 -1.25
N GLY A 498 11.15 -28.42 -0.11
CA GLY A 498 12.59 -28.70 -0.03
C GLY A 498 13.42 -27.84 -1.00
N ASN A 499 14.31 -28.46 -1.75
CA ASN A 499 15.12 -27.80 -2.80
C ASN A 499 14.45 -27.84 -4.19
N GLY A 500 13.11 -27.79 -4.25
CA GLY A 500 12.35 -27.80 -5.50
C GLY A 500 12.43 -26.49 -6.29
N PRO A 501 11.87 -26.44 -7.53
CA PRO A 501 11.95 -25.26 -8.40
C PRO A 501 11.24 -24.01 -7.84
N LEU A 502 10.29 -24.18 -6.91
CA LEU A 502 9.61 -23.07 -6.24
C LEU A 502 10.40 -22.48 -5.06
N ARG A 503 11.55 -23.07 -4.69
CA ARG A 503 12.24 -22.76 -3.43
C ARG A 503 12.70 -21.30 -3.34
N SER A 504 13.31 -20.75 -4.39
CA SER A 504 13.75 -19.34 -4.41
C SER A 504 12.60 -18.34 -4.24
N ARG A 505 11.43 -18.63 -4.82
CA ARG A 505 10.23 -17.80 -4.67
C ARG A 505 9.65 -17.86 -3.24
N LEU A 506 9.69 -19.05 -2.63
CA LEU A 506 9.31 -19.25 -1.22
C LEU A 506 10.28 -18.54 -0.26
N ASP A 507 11.58 -18.66 -0.48
CA ASP A 507 12.61 -17.99 0.35
C ASP A 507 12.48 -16.47 0.25
N ARG A 508 12.26 -15.91 -0.95
CA ARG A 508 12.01 -14.46 -1.14
C ARG A 508 10.81 -13.98 -0.33
N ALA A 509 9.65 -14.63 -0.50
CA ALA A 509 8.44 -14.25 0.23
C ALA A 509 8.59 -14.42 1.75
N LEU A 510 9.27 -15.49 2.21
CA LEU A 510 9.51 -15.70 3.62
C LEU A 510 10.45 -14.63 4.21
N ALA A 511 11.53 -14.26 3.51
CA ALA A 511 12.45 -13.22 3.95
C ALA A 511 11.77 -11.85 4.04
N HIS A 512 10.96 -11.46 3.04
CA HIS A 512 10.17 -10.24 3.10
C HIS A 512 9.18 -10.26 4.26
N ALA A 513 8.43 -11.36 4.45
CA ALA A 513 7.46 -11.48 5.54
C ALA A 513 8.13 -11.41 6.93
N LYS A 514 9.30 -12.05 7.10
CA LYS A 514 10.12 -11.96 8.31
C LYS A 514 10.57 -10.53 8.61
N ALA A 515 11.12 -9.82 7.61
CA ALA A 515 11.54 -8.43 7.75
C ALA A 515 10.39 -7.51 8.15
N LEU A 516 9.23 -7.63 7.50
CA LEU A 516 8.01 -6.84 7.82
C LEU A 516 7.46 -7.14 9.23
N SER A 517 7.70 -8.35 9.75
CA SER A 517 7.39 -8.69 11.15
C SER A 517 8.43 -8.24 12.17
N GLY A 518 9.56 -7.70 11.72
CA GLY A 518 10.68 -7.26 12.55
C GLY A 518 11.71 -8.33 12.90
N ASP A 519 11.71 -9.48 12.21
CA ASP A 519 12.72 -10.55 12.34
C ASP A 519 13.76 -10.44 11.21
N PHE A 520 14.57 -9.38 11.24
CA PHE A 520 15.59 -9.15 10.20
C PHE A 520 16.72 -10.17 10.28
N ALA A 521 17.01 -10.74 11.45
CA ALA A 521 18.01 -11.79 11.62
C ALA A 521 17.66 -13.05 10.82
N ALA A 522 16.42 -13.53 10.91
CA ALA A 522 15.97 -14.63 10.05
C ALA A 522 15.91 -14.22 8.57
N ALA A 523 15.46 -12.99 8.28
CA ALA A 523 15.36 -12.52 6.90
C ALA A 523 16.71 -12.49 6.16
N PHE A 524 17.76 -11.90 6.75
CA PHE A 524 19.11 -11.89 6.17
C PHE A 524 19.72 -13.30 6.11
N ALA A 525 19.41 -14.18 7.07
CA ALA A 525 19.87 -15.57 7.02
C ALA A 525 19.23 -16.38 5.87
N ILE A 526 18.00 -16.05 5.46
CA ILE A 526 17.33 -16.63 4.28
C ILE A 526 17.89 -16.04 2.99
N ALA A 527 18.17 -14.73 2.95
CA ALA A 527 18.71 -14.06 1.76
C ALA A 527 20.10 -14.60 1.36
N GLY A 528 20.98 -14.87 2.33
CA GLY A 528 22.27 -15.48 2.10
C GLY A 528 23.17 -14.64 1.18
N GLU A 529 23.32 -15.08 -0.08
CA GLU A 529 24.12 -14.41 -1.12
C GLU A 529 23.25 -13.78 -2.24
N ASP A 530 21.91 -13.81 -2.13
CA ASP A 530 21.02 -13.15 -3.09
C ASP A 530 21.08 -11.62 -2.91
N ALA A 531 21.83 -10.96 -3.78
CA ALA A 531 22.03 -9.51 -3.76
C ALA A 531 20.74 -8.71 -4.01
N ALA A 532 19.75 -9.23 -4.75
CA ALA A 532 18.50 -8.52 -4.96
C ALA A 532 17.64 -8.55 -3.70
N LEU A 533 17.59 -9.70 -3.03
CA LEU A 533 16.89 -9.85 -1.76
C LEU A 533 17.58 -9.10 -0.62
N ASP A 534 18.91 -9.10 -0.56
CA ASP A 534 19.67 -8.28 0.41
C ASP A 534 19.33 -6.79 0.27
N GLN A 535 19.25 -6.26 -0.96
CA GLN A 535 18.85 -4.88 -1.21
C GLN A 535 17.42 -4.57 -0.74
N ASP A 536 16.45 -5.45 -1.02
CA ASP A 536 15.07 -5.34 -0.52
C ASP A 536 15.03 -5.27 1.03
N LEU A 537 15.82 -6.12 1.70
CA LEU A 537 15.87 -6.18 3.16
C LEU A 537 16.52 -4.93 3.78
N TRP A 538 17.60 -4.43 3.20
CA TRP A 538 18.23 -3.16 3.64
C TRP A 538 17.31 -1.96 3.45
N MET A 539 16.48 -1.95 2.40
CA MET A 539 15.47 -0.93 2.16
C MET A 539 14.43 -0.92 3.30
N VAL A 540 13.84 -2.07 3.62
CA VAL A 540 12.83 -2.21 4.70
C VAL A 540 13.44 -1.92 6.09
N LEU A 541 14.67 -2.37 6.36
CA LEU A 541 15.39 -2.09 7.60
C LEU A 541 15.64 -0.59 7.78
N GLY A 542 16.05 0.10 6.72
CA GLY A 542 16.26 1.54 6.71
C GLY A 542 14.96 2.34 6.92
N GLU A 543 13.87 1.97 6.25
CA GLU A 543 12.58 2.70 6.35
C GLU A 543 11.83 2.44 7.67
N THR A 544 11.72 1.18 8.09
CA THR A 544 10.78 0.76 9.16
C THR A 544 11.42 -0.05 10.28
N GLY A 545 12.63 -0.59 10.08
CA GLY A 545 13.26 -1.49 11.04
C GLY A 545 13.63 -0.80 12.36
N PRO A 546 13.52 -1.49 13.50
CA PRO A 546 13.79 -0.92 14.82
C PRO A 546 15.27 -0.52 14.96
N GLU A 547 15.53 0.58 15.67
CA GLU A 547 16.88 1.16 15.82
C GLU A 547 17.91 0.12 16.30
N SER A 548 17.55 -0.74 17.26
CA SER A 548 18.47 -1.77 17.77
C SER A 548 18.97 -2.74 16.69
N GLN A 549 18.09 -3.16 15.76
CA GLN A 549 18.49 -4.06 14.67
C GLN A 549 19.21 -3.30 13.56
N LEU A 550 18.85 -2.04 13.29
CA LEU A 550 19.63 -1.20 12.37
C LEU A 550 21.07 -1.05 12.89
N LEU A 551 21.28 -0.83 14.18
CA LEU A 551 22.63 -0.77 14.77
C LEU A 551 23.35 -2.13 14.73
N GLU A 552 22.65 -3.23 14.98
CA GLU A 552 23.22 -4.59 14.94
C GLU A 552 23.74 -4.97 13.55
N PHE A 553 22.99 -4.67 12.48
CA PHE A 553 23.39 -5.01 11.12
C PHE A 553 24.27 -3.95 10.45
N ALA A 554 24.02 -2.65 10.67
CA ALA A 554 24.70 -1.58 9.93
C ALA A 554 26.12 -1.30 10.42
N ILE A 555 26.42 -1.59 11.70
CA ILE A 555 27.75 -1.41 12.28
C ILE A 555 28.62 -2.63 11.94
N GLY A 556 29.70 -2.40 11.18
CA GLY A 556 30.62 -3.47 10.79
C GLY A 556 30.22 -4.24 9.53
N LEU A 557 29.18 -3.83 8.81
CA LEU A 557 28.92 -4.31 7.44
C LEU A 557 30.14 -4.03 6.56
N ASP A 558 30.55 -5.04 5.80
CA ASP A 558 31.69 -4.98 4.88
C ASP A 558 31.55 -3.83 3.84
N PRO A 559 32.63 -3.07 3.53
CA PRO A 559 32.57 -1.93 2.60
C PRO A 559 32.13 -2.29 1.17
N ASP A 560 32.50 -3.46 0.64
CA ASP A 560 32.13 -3.86 -0.72
C ASP A 560 30.64 -4.19 -0.78
N ARG A 561 30.13 -4.91 0.23
CA ARG A 561 28.67 -5.12 0.40
C ARG A 561 27.92 -3.81 0.57
N ARG A 562 28.43 -2.91 1.41
CA ARG A 562 27.80 -1.62 1.67
C ARG A 562 27.71 -0.79 0.40
N THR A 563 28.78 -0.68 -0.38
CA THR A 563 28.83 0.12 -1.63
C THR A 563 28.00 -0.49 -2.77
N ALA A 564 27.71 -1.79 -2.73
CA ALA A 564 26.78 -2.45 -3.66
C ALA A 564 25.30 -2.11 -3.42
N LEU A 565 24.95 -1.49 -2.29
CA LEU A 565 23.57 -1.09 -1.99
C LEU A 565 23.15 0.19 -2.73
N PRO A 566 21.87 0.31 -3.13
CA PRO A 566 21.31 1.53 -3.72
C PRO A 566 21.62 2.77 -2.89
N LEU A 567 22.03 3.82 -3.58
CA LEU A 567 22.44 5.09 -2.97
C LEU A 567 21.37 5.68 -2.04
N ALA A 568 20.10 5.62 -2.42
CA ALA A 568 18.98 6.08 -1.58
C ALA A 568 18.92 5.33 -0.24
N THR A 569 19.09 4.00 -0.27
CA THR A 569 19.15 3.16 0.94
C THR A 569 20.35 3.52 1.82
N ARG A 570 21.51 3.78 1.20
CA ARG A 570 22.71 4.21 1.93
C ARG A 570 22.53 5.57 2.63
N SER A 571 22.04 6.58 1.92
CA SER A 571 21.80 7.90 2.49
C SER A 571 20.72 7.88 3.59
N MET A 572 19.67 7.07 3.44
CA MET A 572 18.65 6.84 4.48
C MET A 572 19.24 6.23 5.76
N ILE A 573 20.08 5.20 5.64
CA ILE A 573 20.73 4.57 6.79
C ILE A 573 21.74 5.53 7.44
N ALA A 574 22.53 6.28 6.64
CA ALA A 574 23.42 7.32 7.15
C ALA A 574 22.66 8.40 7.94
N GLY A 575 21.49 8.85 7.44
CA GLY A 575 20.59 9.77 8.14
C GLY A 575 20.12 9.22 9.49
N ARG A 576 19.70 7.95 9.55
CA ARG A 576 19.30 7.31 10.81
C ARG A 576 20.46 7.11 11.80
N LEU A 577 21.66 6.78 11.31
CA LEU A 577 22.86 6.68 12.15
C LEU A 577 23.28 8.05 12.71
N MET A 578 23.13 9.13 11.93
CA MET A 578 23.26 10.50 12.44
C MET A 578 22.22 10.78 13.54
N THR A 579 20.95 10.43 13.32
CA THR A 579 19.89 10.62 14.32
C THR A 579 20.16 9.85 15.62
N ALA A 580 20.78 8.67 15.53
CA ALA A 580 21.22 7.86 16.66
C ALA A 580 22.51 8.37 17.35
N GLY A 581 23.12 9.45 16.88
CA GLY A 581 24.34 10.04 17.45
C GLY A 581 25.64 9.28 17.09
N LEU A 582 25.67 8.59 15.94
CA LEU A 582 26.81 7.78 15.48
C LEU A 582 27.42 8.34 14.18
N PRO A 583 28.01 9.56 14.20
CA PRO A 583 28.46 10.24 12.98
C PRO A 583 29.62 9.54 12.27
N ASN A 584 30.50 8.84 13.01
CA ASN A 584 31.57 8.03 12.42
C ASN A 584 31.00 6.88 11.59
N ALA A 585 29.95 6.22 12.08
CA ALA A 585 29.26 5.16 11.34
C ALA A 585 28.47 5.74 10.16
N ALA A 586 27.84 6.91 10.31
CA ALA A 586 27.14 7.57 9.21
C ALA A 586 28.07 7.95 8.05
N ALA A 587 29.28 8.46 8.34
CA ALA A 587 30.31 8.76 7.33
C ALA A 587 30.73 7.52 6.54
N ASP A 588 30.71 6.38 7.20
CA ASP A 588 31.00 5.07 6.61
C ASP A 588 29.92 4.64 5.59
N TRP A 589 28.67 5.08 5.76
CA TRP A 589 27.56 4.84 4.84
C TRP A 589 27.42 5.90 3.74
N SER A 590 27.82 7.14 4.02
CA SER A 590 27.82 8.28 3.07
C SER A 590 29.06 8.32 2.16
N GLN A 591 29.82 7.23 2.03
CA GLN A 591 31.00 7.24 1.16
C GLN A 591 30.60 7.18 -0.32
N SER A 592 31.02 8.20 -1.07
CA SER A 592 30.90 8.31 -2.54
C SER A 592 29.47 8.41 -3.09
N GLY A 593 29.12 9.63 -3.52
CA GLY A 593 28.02 9.90 -4.43
C GLY A 593 26.68 10.26 -3.79
N ASP A 594 26.63 10.70 -2.53
CA ASP A 594 25.38 11.02 -1.81
C ASP A 594 24.35 11.81 -2.62
N LEU A 595 23.07 11.43 -2.49
CA LEU A 595 21.94 12.21 -3.00
C LEU A 595 21.76 13.53 -2.23
N ASP A 596 22.15 13.53 -0.95
CA ASP A 596 22.01 14.67 -0.04
C ASP A 596 23.39 15.15 0.42
N THR A 597 23.84 16.25 -0.21
CA THR A 597 25.08 16.96 0.14
C THR A 597 25.06 17.54 1.55
N ASP A 598 23.87 17.86 2.08
CA ASP A 598 23.70 18.59 3.33
C ASP A 598 23.74 17.58 4.48
N LEU A 599 23.17 16.38 4.28
CA LEU A 599 23.47 15.22 5.12
C LEU A 599 24.98 14.92 5.16
N ALA A 600 25.65 14.84 4.00
CA ALA A 600 27.09 14.57 3.94
C ALA A 600 27.93 15.65 4.65
N ALA A 601 27.54 16.93 4.51
CA ALA A 601 28.17 18.04 5.21
C ALA A 601 27.90 18.00 6.73
N ARG A 602 26.69 17.66 7.17
CA ARG A 602 26.33 17.50 8.58
C ARG A 602 27.09 16.34 9.22
N VAL A 603 27.25 15.23 8.51
CA VAL A 603 28.10 14.08 8.90
C VAL A 603 29.56 14.50 9.07
N ALA A 604 30.12 15.25 8.11
CA ALA A 604 31.48 15.75 8.20
C ALA A 604 31.68 16.73 9.38
N LEU A 605 30.73 17.62 9.61
CA LEU A 605 30.74 18.57 10.73
C LEU A 605 30.69 17.83 12.08
N ALA A 606 29.84 16.80 12.19
CA ALA A 606 29.69 15.99 13.41
C ALA A 606 30.95 15.18 13.77
N ASN A 607 31.74 14.80 12.77
CA ASN A 607 33.03 14.12 12.97
C ASN A 607 34.20 15.10 13.21
N GLY A 608 33.95 16.42 13.23
CA GLY A 608 34.98 17.44 13.47
C GLY A 608 35.78 17.84 12.23
N ASP A 609 35.27 17.59 11.02
CA ASP A 609 35.90 17.96 9.73
C ASP A 609 35.14 19.11 9.02
N PRO A 610 35.06 20.34 9.61
CA PRO A 610 34.31 21.45 9.02
C PRO A 610 34.88 21.91 7.66
N ARG A 611 36.16 21.65 7.37
CA ARG A 611 36.75 21.89 6.03
C ARG A 611 36.13 20.99 4.96
N MET A 612 35.77 19.76 5.31
CA MET A 612 35.09 18.84 4.40
C MET A 612 33.64 19.27 4.20
N ALA A 613 32.95 19.67 5.26
CA ALA A 613 31.60 20.24 5.19
C ALA A 613 31.55 21.46 4.26
N LEU A 614 32.44 22.45 4.44
CA LEU A 614 32.54 23.61 3.53
C LEU A 614 32.84 23.21 2.09
N ARG A 615 33.72 22.22 1.85
CA ARG A 615 34.01 21.75 0.49
C ARG A 615 32.77 21.17 -0.19
N LEU A 616 31.97 20.40 0.54
CA LEU A 616 30.72 19.82 0.03
C LEU A 616 29.67 20.91 -0.25
N LEU A 617 29.46 21.83 0.70
CA LEU A 617 28.49 22.93 0.56
C LEU A 617 28.89 23.94 -0.53
N SER A 618 30.18 24.18 -0.74
CA SER A 618 30.67 25.13 -1.76
C SER A 618 30.25 24.74 -3.19
N ALA A 619 29.99 23.46 -3.45
CA ALA A 619 29.51 22.97 -4.73
C ALA A 619 28.03 23.31 -5.01
N ARG A 620 27.28 23.75 -3.99
CA ARG A 620 25.85 24.11 -4.08
C ARG A 620 25.56 25.60 -3.98
N LEU A 621 26.55 26.46 -3.72
CA LEU A 621 26.34 27.90 -3.63
C LEU A 621 25.72 28.47 -4.92
N PRO A 622 24.66 29.31 -4.83
CA PRO A 622 24.12 29.94 -3.62
C PRO A 622 23.08 29.09 -2.85
N ASP A 623 22.60 27.97 -3.40
CA ASP A 623 21.51 27.13 -2.88
C ASP A 623 21.95 26.13 -1.78
N ALA A 624 22.99 26.49 -1.02
CA ALA A 624 23.46 25.73 0.14
C ALA A 624 22.67 26.14 1.40
N ASP A 625 22.45 25.22 2.32
CA ASP A 625 21.84 25.50 3.63
C ASP A 625 22.68 26.57 4.38
N PRO A 626 22.13 27.77 4.64
CA PRO A 626 22.89 28.87 5.25
C PRO A 626 23.24 28.60 6.70
N ASP A 627 22.42 27.83 7.42
CA ASP A 627 22.64 27.50 8.83
C ASP A 627 23.82 26.52 8.93
N LEU A 628 23.83 25.49 8.07
CA LEU A 628 24.90 24.50 8.03
C LEU A 628 26.23 25.10 7.51
N LEU A 629 26.16 26.06 6.59
CA LEU A 629 27.31 26.79 6.07
C LEU A 629 27.91 27.72 7.13
N ALA A 630 27.08 28.47 7.86
CA ALA A 630 27.52 29.28 8.98
C ALA A 630 28.09 28.45 10.13
N ALA A 631 27.45 27.33 10.51
CA ALA A 631 27.96 26.41 11.53
C ALA A 631 29.33 25.81 11.16
N SER A 632 29.55 25.55 9.87
CA SER A 632 30.86 25.08 9.38
C SER A 632 31.96 26.15 9.52
N TYR A 633 31.63 27.44 9.39
CA TYR A 633 32.57 28.54 9.68
C TYR A 633 32.78 28.75 11.18
N VAL A 634 31.73 28.66 12.00
CA VAL A 634 31.82 28.71 13.47
C VAL A 634 32.75 27.62 14.00
N ALA A 635 32.62 26.39 13.49
CA ALA A 635 33.50 25.27 13.86
C ALA A 635 34.97 25.44 13.43
N LEU A 636 35.27 26.39 12.52
CA LEU A 636 36.64 26.82 12.18
C LEU A 636 37.11 28.05 12.96
N GLY A 637 36.24 28.69 13.75
CA GLY A 637 36.50 29.97 14.43
C GLY A 637 36.37 31.21 13.53
N ASP A 638 35.78 31.08 12.34
CA ASP A 638 35.57 32.20 11.40
C ASP A 638 34.19 32.85 11.63
N PHE A 639 34.08 33.57 12.74
CA PHE A 639 32.83 34.19 13.17
C PHE A 639 32.37 35.34 12.25
N ASP A 640 33.29 36.06 11.62
CA ASP A 640 32.97 37.13 10.67
C ASP A 640 32.32 36.58 9.39
N THR A 641 32.86 35.50 8.81
CA THR A 641 32.26 34.88 7.62
C THR A 641 30.95 34.15 7.94
N ALA A 642 30.83 33.58 9.14
CA ALA A 642 29.56 33.04 9.64
C ALA A 642 28.48 34.15 9.78
N ALA A 643 28.84 35.31 10.34
CA ALA A 643 27.92 36.45 10.44
C ALA A 643 27.49 37.00 9.07
N ALA A 644 28.42 37.12 8.12
CA ALA A 644 28.12 37.55 6.75
C ALA A 644 27.19 36.56 6.02
N THR A 645 27.33 35.26 6.31
CA THR A 645 26.41 34.22 5.81
C THR A 645 24.99 34.46 6.31
N TYR A 646 24.81 34.66 7.62
CA TYR A 646 23.50 34.94 8.22
C TYR A 646 22.89 36.29 7.80
N GLN A 647 23.71 37.32 7.56
CA GLN A 647 23.23 38.57 6.96
C GLN A 647 22.67 38.35 5.55
N THR A 648 23.33 37.49 4.77
CA THR A 648 22.92 37.17 3.41
C THR A 648 21.64 36.31 3.37
N SER A 649 21.44 35.42 4.37
CA SER A 649 20.20 34.65 4.50
C SER A 649 19.05 35.39 5.21
N GLY A 650 19.31 36.58 5.76
CA GLY A 650 18.30 37.42 6.44
C GLY A 650 18.10 37.13 7.93
N ASN A 651 18.94 36.28 8.55
CA ASN A 651 18.93 36.04 9.99
C ASN A 651 19.80 37.08 10.73
N THR A 652 19.26 38.28 10.90
CA THR A 652 19.96 39.43 11.53
C THR A 652 20.38 39.18 12.97
N ASP A 653 19.59 38.39 13.71
CA ASP A 653 19.80 38.18 15.14
C ASP A 653 21.00 37.26 15.39
N ALA A 654 21.07 36.13 14.66
CA ALA A 654 22.23 35.23 14.69
C ALA A 654 23.50 35.93 14.19
N ALA A 655 23.39 36.74 13.13
CA ALA A 655 24.51 37.54 12.64
C ALA A 655 25.04 38.52 13.69
N THR A 656 24.16 39.23 14.41
CA THR A 656 24.53 40.20 15.45
C THR A 656 25.13 39.51 16.67
N GLN A 657 24.74 38.27 16.97
CA GLN A 657 25.37 37.44 17.99
C GLN A 657 26.79 37.03 17.58
N LEU A 658 26.98 36.58 16.34
CA LEU A 658 28.29 36.19 15.81
C LEU A 658 29.28 37.37 15.69
N GLN A 659 28.82 38.56 15.29
CA GLN A 659 29.64 39.77 15.29
C GLN A 659 30.11 40.19 16.69
N ARG A 660 29.29 39.96 17.73
CA ARG A 660 29.70 40.18 19.11
C ARG A 660 30.85 39.26 19.53
N TRP A 661 30.86 38.00 19.05
CA TRP A 661 31.95 37.06 19.31
C TRP A 661 33.19 37.30 18.45
N ALA A 662 33.02 37.75 17.20
CA ALA A 662 34.13 38.22 16.36
C ALA A 662 34.82 39.49 16.90
N GLY A 663 34.13 40.25 17.75
CA GLY A 663 34.59 41.57 18.22
C GLY A 663 34.44 42.68 17.16
N THR A 664 33.71 42.40 16.08
CA THR A 664 33.45 43.32 14.95
C THR A 664 32.11 44.07 15.07
N TRP A 665 31.47 44.00 16.24
CA TRP A 665 30.19 44.67 16.53
C TRP A 665 30.33 46.20 16.55
N SER A 666 29.66 46.86 15.60
CA SER A 666 29.45 48.31 15.58
C SER A 666 28.12 48.66 16.28
N PRO A 667 28.09 49.55 17.29
CA PRO A 667 26.84 49.93 17.99
C PRO A 667 25.83 50.78 17.19
N GLU A 668 26.02 50.93 15.88
CA GLU A 668 25.47 52.04 15.08
C GLU A 668 24.30 51.65 14.17
N GLU A 669 23.37 50.78 14.62
CA GLU A 669 22.10 50.60 13.88
C GLU A 669 20.85 50.23 14.72
N SER A 670 20.81 50.58 16.02
CA SER A 670 19.59 50.48 16.84
C SER A 670 19.00 51.86 17.21
N VAL A 671 18.73 52.71 16.22
CA VAL A 671 18.07 54.01 16.41
C VAL A 671 16.94 54.24 15.40
N SER A 672 15.79 53.59 15.64
CA SER A 672 14.49 54.08 15.16
C SER A 672 13.33 53.38 15.88
N ASP A 673 12.98 53.84 17.09
CA ASP A 673 11.57 54.01 17.52
C ASP A 673 11.47 54.67 18.90
N ILE A 674 11.66 56.00 18.93
CA ILE A 674 11.17 56.86 20.01
C ILE A 674 10.47 58.06 19.36
N PRO A 675 9.15 58.22 19.49
CA PRO A 675 8.44 59.41 19.03
C PRO A 675 8.92 60.65 19.80
N PRO A 676 9.08 61.81 19.16
CA PRO A 676 9.65 62.99 19.81
C PRO A 676 8.63 63.69 20.71
N ASP A 677 9.02 64.03 21.95
CA ASP A 677 8.54 65.27 22.54
C ASP A 677 9.50 65.90 23.56
N ALA A 678 9.36 67.22 23.72
CA ALA A 678 9.83 68.05 24.83
C ALA A 678 11.36 68.23 25.09
N THR A 679 11.97 69.07 24.24
CA THR A 679 12.81 70.24 24.66
C THR A 679 14.14 70.10 25.43
N ALA A 680 15.21 70.51 24.73
CA ALA A 680 16.15 71.59 25.12
C ALA A 680 17.12 71.45 26.32
N GLY A 681 18.42 71.64 26.05
CA GLY A 681 19.40 72.02 27.08
C GLY A 681 20.87 71.79 26.73
N ASN A 682 21.50 72.73 26.04
CA ASN A 682 22.95 72.81 25.80
C ASN A 682 23.83 72.41 27.02
N SER A 683 24.92 71.67 26.79
CA SER A 683 26.24 72.30 26.54
C SER A 683 27.37 71.28 26.29
N ALA A 684 28.39 71.72 25.56
CA ALA A 684 29.51 70.91 25.09
C ALA A 684 30.68 70.85 26.09
N GLY A 685 31.57 69.86 25.95
CA GLY A 685 32.96 70.03 26.39
C GLY A 685 33.81 68.78 26.65
N ALA A 686 34.67 68.45 25.68
CA ALA A 686 36.04 67.96 25.85
C ALA A 686 36.34 66.59 26.53
N SER A 687 36.82 65.66 25.69
CA SER A 687 38.18 65.08 25.73
C SER A 687 38.71 64.26 26.93
N SER A 688 39.15 63.05 26.57
CA SER A 688 40.36 62.35 27.03
C SER A 688 40.35 61.54 28.35
N GLU A 689 40.75 60.27 28.19
CA GLU A 689 41.56 59.40 29.07
C GLU A 689 41.50 59.61 30.60
N THR A 690 41.03 58.58 31.33
CA THR A 690 41.85 57.95 32.40
C THR A 690 41.30 56.60 32.86
N LEU A 691 42.20 55.67 33.20
CA LEU A 691 41.89 54.55 34.11
C LEU A 691 41.62 55.11 35.52
N VAL A 692 40.78 54.43 36.31
CA VAL A 692 41.05 54.00 37.70
C VAL A 692 39.89 53.16 38.25
N SER A 693 40.20 52.23 39.15
CA SER A 693 39.30 51.22 39.72
C SER A 693 38.36 51.72 40.82
N ALA A 694 37.38 50.84 41.13
CA ALA A 694 36.88 50.48 42.47
C ALA A 694 35.54 51.06 42.99
N THR A 695 34.61 50.12 43.22
CA THR A 695 33.63 50.06 44.35
C THR A 695 32.64 51.22 44.52
N SER A 696 31.32 51.03 44.42
CA SER A 696 30.51 50.12 45.26
C SER A 696 29.00 50.30 44.99
N GLY A 697 28.17 49.27 45.27
CA GLY A 697 26.77 49.51 45.68
C GLY A 697 25.65 48.77 44.93
N GLY A 698 25.23 47.61 45.47
CA GLY A 698 23.83 47.14 45.44
C GLY A 698 23.32 46.46 44.15
N PRO A 699 22.37 45.50 44.25
CA PRO A 699 22.00 44.65 43.13
C PRO A 699 20.97 45.30 42.20
N ALA A 700 21.37 45.54 40.95
CA ALA A 700 20.41 45.52 39.85
C ALA A 700 20.07 44.05 39.54
N VAL A 701 18.78 43.74 39.41
CA VAL A 701 18.31 42.42 38.96
C VAL A 701 18.82 42.22 37.53
N ALA A 702 19.67 41.22 37.32
CA ALA A 702 20.09 40.84 35.98
C ALA A 702 18.88 40.30 35.19
N PRO A 703 18.64 40.73 33.94
CA PRO A 703 17.84 39.93 33.03
C PRO A 703 18.52 38.58 32.86
N ASN A 704 17.71 37.52 32.83
CA ASN A 704 18.20 36.14 32.77
C ASN A 704 18.48 35.76 31.31
N ASP A 705 19.44 36.48 30.71
CA ASP A 705 19.91 36.22 29.35
C ASP A 705 20.79 34.97 29.37
N THR A 706 20.22 33.86 28.94
CA THR A 706 21.00 32.68 28.57
C THR A 706 21.75 33.00 27.29
N GLU A 707 23.01 33.44 27.44
CA GLU A 707 23.95 33.53 26.32
C GLU A 707 24.20 32.10 25.79
N ASN A 708 23.45 31.69 24.76
CA ASN A 708 23.78 30.47 24.01
C ASN A 708 25.22 30.61 23.49
N GLU A 709 26.10 29.67 23.80
CA GLU A 709 27.48 29.68 23.30
C GLU A 709 27.51 29.48 21.77
N PRO A 710 28.57 29.92 21.05
CA PRO A 710 28.71 29.64 19.63
C PRO A 710 28.66 28.13 19.30
N TRP A 711 29.11 27.32 20.25
CA TRP A 711 29.07 25.87 20.17
C TRP A 711 27.66 25.30 20.35
N ASP A 712 26.72 26.02 20.97
CA ASP A 712 25.31 25.61 21.04
C ASP A 712 24.67 25.69 19.65
N THR A 713 24.97 26.71 18.84
CA THR A 713 24.49 26.77 17.45
C THR A 713 25.00 25.60 16.61
N VAL A 714 26.27 25.20 16.80
CA VAL A 714 26.82 24.00 16.15
C VAL A 714 26.16 22.75 16.73
N ALA A 715 25.97 22.66 18.05
CA ALA A 715 25.36 21.51 18.71
C ALA A 715 23.89 21.32 18.33
N ASP A 716 23.10 22.39 18.19
CA ASP A 716 21.69 22.36 17.76
C ASP A 716 21.55 21.87 16.31
N LEU A 717 22.47 22.26 15.41
CA LEU A 717 22.48 21.81 14.01
C LEU A 717 23.08 20.40 13.82
N LEU A 718 23.84 19.92 14.82
CA LEU A 718 24.28 18.54 14.95
C LEU A 718 23.29 17.67 15.72
N ALA A 719 22.37 18.27 16.48
CA ALA A 719 21.37 17.56 17.24
C ALA A 719 20.38 16.89 16.28
N PRO A 720 19.93 15.66 16.58
CA PRO A 720 18.85 15.04 15.83
C PRO A 720 17.61 15.93 15.87
N ALA A 721 16.92 16.04 14.73
CA ALA A 721 15.59 16.64 14.64
C ALA A 721 14.56 15.74 15.36
N VAL A 722 14.57 15.79 16.69
CA VAL A 722 13.74 14.95 17.57
C VAL A 722 12.37 15.60 17.72
N ASP A 723 11.33 14.91 17.25
CA ASP A 723 10.00 15.10 17.83
C ASP A 723 10.10 14.82 19.33
N GLN A 724 9.82 15.82 20.16
CA GLN A 724 10.13 15.85 21.61
C GLN A 724 9.40 14.78 22.43
N SER A 725 8.63 13.90 21.78
CA SER A 725 7.89 12.78 22.36
C SER A 725 8.73 11.51 22.60
N VAL A 726 9.86 11.32 21.90
CA VAL A 726 10.69 10.09 22.03
C VAL A 726 12.18 10.42 22.11
N THR A 727 12.77 10.25 23.30
CA THR A 727 14.23 10.23 23.45
C THR A 727 14.78 8.89 22.93
N PRO A 728 15.73 8.86 21.98
CA PRO A 728 16.27 7.60 21.46
C PRO A 728 16.93 6.77 22.58
N PRO A 729 16.84 5.43 22.54
CA PRO A 729 17.22 4.55 23.64
C PRO A 729 18.69 4.69 24.05
N LEU A 730 19.59 4.97 23.08
CA LEU A 730 21.00 5.23 23.39
C LEU A 730 21.16 6.53 24.19
N ALA A 731 20.55 7.64 23.75
CA ALA A 731 20.63 8.93 24.43
C ALA A 731 19.94 8.88 25.82
N ALA A 732 18.82 8.15 25.94
CA ALA A 732 18.17 7.88 27.22
C ALA A 732 19.05 7.04 28.17
N SER A 733 19.83 6.10 27.65
CA SER A 733 20.79 5.31 28.44
C SER A 733 22.00 6.14 28.87
N GLN A 734 22.54 7.00 28.00
CA GLN A 734 23.61 7.95 28.32
C GLN A 734 23.13 8.96 29.38
N ALA A 735 21.96 9.57 29.22
CA ALA A 735 21.39 10.49 30.21
C ALA A 735 21.26 9.85 31.60
N ARG A 736 20.87 8.58 31.69
CA ARG A 736 20.84 7.81 32.95
C ARG A 736 22.24 7.55 33.52
N LEU A 737 23.25 7.33 32.68
CA LEU A 737 24.64 7.21 33.12
C LEU A 737 25.16 8.54 33.67
N THR A 738 24.95 9.66 32.97
CA THR A 738 25.33 11.00 33.44
C THR A 738 24.63 11.36 34.75
N GLN A 739 23.33 11.06 34.86
CA GLN A 739 22.56 11.22 36.10
C GLN A 739 23.09 10.33 37.24
N SER A 740 23.58 9.12 36.94
CA SER A 740 24.25 8.25 37.91
C SER A 740 25.63 8.77 38.33
N VAL A 741 26.35 9.52 37.50
CA VAL A 741 27.61 10.16 37.88
C VAL A 741 27.32 11.35 38.80
N ALA A 742 26.44 12.27 38.38
CA ALA A 742 26.05 13.43 39.17
C ALA A 742 25.50 13.07 40.56
N THR A 743 24.71 11.98 40.68
CA THR A 743 24.24 11.49 42.00
C THR A 743 25.36 10.92 42.87
N ARG A 744 26.37 10.25 42.29
CA ARG A 744 27.54 9.77 43.05
C ARG A 744 28.40 10.93 43.56
N GLU A 745 28.59 11.96 42.75
CA GLU A 745 29.30 13.19 43.15
C GLU A 745 28.55 13.94 44.25
N ALA A 746 27.23 14.09 44.13
CA ALA A 746 26.39 14.67 45.17
C ALA A 746 26.46 13.89 46.49
N ILE A 747 26.45 12.55 46.44
CA ILE A 747 26.62 11.69 47.62
C ILE A 747 28.04 11.84 48.21
N ALA A 748 29.08 11.92 47.39
CA ALA A 748 30.45 12.14 47.85
C ALA A 748 30.62 13.49 48.56
N ALA A 749 30.02 14.56 48.02
CA ALA A 749 30.01 15.89 48.66
C ALA A 749 29.24 15.91 50.00
N LEU A 750 28.12 15.17 50.08
CA LEU A 750 27.36 14.97 51.32
C LEU A 750 28.15 14.18 52.38
N LEU A 751 28.92 13.17 51.98
CA LEU A 751 29.79 12.41 52.88
C LEU A 751 31.00 13.24 53.34
N ALA A 752 31.55 14.11 52.48
CA ALA A 752 32.65 15.01 52.81
C ALA A 752 32.26 16.14 53.79
N THR A 753 30.96 16.40 53.97
CA THR A 753 30.45 17.44 54.89
C THR A 753 29.93 16.88 56.22
N ALA A 754 29.91 15.54 56.40
CA ALA A 754 29.57 14.91 57.67
C ALA A 754 30.76 14.93 58.65
N PRO A 755 30.61 15.48 59.87
CA PRO A 755 31.69 15.46 60.84
C PRO A 755 31.96 14.01 61.31
N MET A 756 33.19 13.55 61.11
CA MET A 756 33.67 12.27 61.64
C MET A 756 33.54 12.27 63.17
N VAL A 757 32.65 11.43 63.69
CA VAL A 757 32.55 11.16 65.12
C VAL A 757 33.61 10.12 65.46
N ASP A 758 34.75 10.58 65.98
CA ASP A 758 35.72 9.70 66.67
C ASP A 758 35.01 8.99 67.83
N GLN A 759 34.99 7.66 67.81
CA GLN A 759 34.72 6.80 68.95
C GLN A 759 35.70 5.60 68.94
N PRO A 760 36.03 5.05 70.13
CA PRO A 760 37.33 4.41 70.40
C PRO A 760 37.47 2.94 69.97
#